data_AF-A0A8C5LIY3-F1
#
_entry.id   AF-A0A8C5LIY3-F1
#
_cell.length_a   1.000
_cell.length_b   1.000
_cell.length_c   1.000
_cell.angle_alpha   90.00
_cell.angle_beta   90.00
_cell.angle_gamma   90.00
#
_symmetry.space_group_name_H-M   'P 1'
#
loop_
_entity.id
_entity.type
_entity.pdbx_description
1 polymer ?
#
loop_
_entity_poly.entity_id
_entity_poly.type
_entity_poly.pdbx_seq_one_letter_code
_entity_poly.pdbx_strand_id
1 'polypeptide(L)'
;MQPPPEPADSPNTTSQVRDLLSSVEDDEQDFKNLVQPLCNPLIFSNKENVQSEEQFSKLSDYFTDRKRIEIEPYLMPEKEFDESFLTTTKCVIKVKYGTTFQMKIEYFDEEQLQNQLFELVSLYQASEETESTYIFQEMKERAVTSLKAKLSILTEYDEERFKNQLESFKSPEDIKLYEDIKTFAGKTELHIGKGINATEDRLALRAILKDHTRQQPDNPMILRKQIAAVKSIVVYVPSKLLYGGKEILDMPGTDDSDPLAMSFIQDALDTVDVVLLISEYAFTIAGQEVKDTLKTSRFIKNWMQNSEKYKLMLLSYTEKTWQLGKNDLKKLQKLFEQENSKRQKEMSELSKLIHPDSLSQSMKDNTITSRVLPVLYTSIHAMQGNAHEIIEENEDYLKYAGIDQLITHLDAFIVQRNTSLIKEIEEKISALQNKQKNEVTEDQESKNGTSSQSTSFAQESSFLKKNEDLFSGVKKKLEHIITETVEKKMESIFVKFAQHAMKRWTQIGNRVNNPGIFNPQFYGKNPLFKDKLYILFDDLDKEMSPVFETLIRELQAALAEYKSQAIALFTSELDGKRVNSHTVGNSLEHALTWHFGKTRSSMNEHTCKLTFEKHLKDSLKRHLLEPAYKDGIEHTKRKMGRHIKNVLSAVRTSFLKDIISLCNERWPSNLARFMVRACNPLISNPKSQPQGCTFCGDIKCSVCFYIESSSTFKSSNKGTIYIIQDRLNCASKNVIYLITCKKCSAQYVGQTTQSIRRRFVYHLSTIKCKKDLALPKHYNTADHSLQDISLMVIEQVTNESSILQREQYWISELNTLKPSGLNCIN
;
A
#
# COMPACT_ATOMS: atom_id res chain seq x y z
N MET A 1 -13.58 9.34 -33.43
CA MET A 1 -14.33 9.65 -32.20
C MET A 1 -13.42 10.53 -31.34
N GLN A 2 -13.89 11.67 -30.83
CA GLN A 2 -13.07 12.54 -29.98
C GLN A 2 -12.68 11.80 -28.68
N PRO A 3 -11.46 11.99 -28.17
CA PRO A 3 -11.07 11.40 -26.89
C PRO A 3 -11.95 12.00 -25.78
N PRO A 4 -12.37 11.21 -24.79
CA PRO A 4 -13.07 11.74 -23.64
C PRO A 4 -12.15 12.72 -22.89
N PRO A 5 -12.69 13.80 -22.31
CA PRO A 5 -11.90 14.72 -21.50
C PRO A 5 -11.33 13.94 -20.30
N GLU A 6 -10.04 14.14 -20.02
CA GLU A 6 -9.41 13.63 -18.80
C GLU A 6 -10.27 14.03 -17.58
N PRO A 7 -10.63 13.09 -16.70
CA PRO A 7 -11.29 13.43 -15.46
C PRO A 7 -10.30 14.17 -14.55
N ALA A 8 -10.42 15.49 -14.51
CA ALA A 8 -10.01 16.26 -13.35
C ALA A 8 -10.88 15.83 -12.16
N ASP A 9 -10.22 15.47 -11.05
CA ASP A 9 -10.78 15.03 -9.77
C ASP A 9 -11.21 13.54 -9.64
N SER A 10 -10.33 12.71 -9.04
CA SER A 10 -10.56 11.79 -7.89
C SER A 10 -9.60 10.55 -7.91
N PRO A 11 -9.57 9.68 -6.89
CA PRO A 11 -8.51 9.64 -5.89
C PRO A 11 -7.74 8.30 -5.93
N ASN A 12 -6.53 8.25 -6.49
CA ASN A 12 -5.60 7.12 -6.28
C ASN A 12 -4.19 7.41 -6.82
N THR A 13 -3.58 8.54 -6.42
CA THR A 13 -2.14 8.73 -6.63
C THR A 13 -1.37 7.95 -5.56
N THR A 14 -0.97 6.73 -5.92
CA THR A 14 0.06 5.96 -5.21
C THR A 14 1.42 6.50 -5.65
N SER A 15 1.87 7.61 -5.07
CA SER A 15 3.27 8.05 -5.20
C SER A 15 4.09 7.52 -4.01
N GLN A 16 5.32 7.09 -4.26
CA GLN A 16 6.24 6.48 -3.28
C GLN A 16 6.59 7.30 -2.06
N VAL A 17 6.50 8.63 -2.20
CA VAL A 17 6.57 9.54 -1.06
C VAL A 17 5.68 8.99 0.07
N ARG A 18 4.52 8.44 -0.27
CA ARG A 18 3.56 7.86 0.67
C ARG A 18 3.93 6.51 1.32
N ASP A 19 4.71 5.66 0.66
CA ASP A 19 5.15 4.35 1.21
C ASP A 19 6.31 4.55 2.20
N LEU A 20 7.22 5.49 1.89
CA LEU A 20 8.31 5.93 2.77
C LEU A 20 7.79 6.68 4.01
N LEU A 21 6.65 7.36 3.88
CA LEU A 21 6.00 8.15 4.93
C LEU A 21 5.14 7.36 5.92
N SER A 22 5.02 6.03 5.78
CA SER A 22 4.31 5.23 6.78
C SER A 22 5.02 5.18 8.14
N SER A 23 6.27 5.66 8.23
CA SER A 23 7.11 5.66 9.43
C SER A 23 7.61 7.04 9.87
N VAL A 24 7.21 8.15 9.22
CA VAL A 24 7.82 9.48 9.47
C VAL A 24 6.77 10.56 9.72
N GLU A 25 7.05 11.38 10.74
CA GLU A 25 6.34 12.59 11.09
C GLU A 25 6.74 13.72 10.11
N ASP A 26 5.79 14.12 9.28
CA ASP A 26 6.03 14.42 7.86
C ASP A 26 6.33 15.91 7.51
N ASP A 27 7.33 16.57 8.12
CA ASP A 27 7.52 18.04 7.99
C ASP A 27 7.97 18.45 6.56
N GLU A 28 7.67 19.60 5.91
CA GLU A 28 8.20 19.89 4.55
C GLU A 28 9.70 20.23 4.57
N GLN A 29 10.14 20.88 5.65
CA GLN A 29 11.53 21.25 5.84
C GLN A 29 12.35 20.03 6.26
N ASP A 30 11.84 19.19 7.17
CA ASP A 30 12.45 17.89 7.46
C ASP A 30 12.23 16.89 6.32
N PHE A 31 11.16 16.96 5.52
CA PHE A 31 10.93 16.09 4.37
C PHE A 31 11.99 16.34 3.32
N LYS A 32 12.27 17.61 3.01
CA LYS A 32 13.38 17.92 2.14
C LYS A 32 14.69 17.47 2.78
N ASN A 33 14.95 17.74 4.05
CA ASN A 33 16.19 17.31 4.71
C ASN A 33 16.31 15.78 4.92
N LEU A 34 15.21 15.02 4.93
CA LEU A 34 15.15 13.58 5.19
C LEU A 34 15.13 12.80 3.88
N VAL A 35 14.37 13.27 2.89
CA VAL A 35 14.20 12.60 1.59
C VAL A 35 15.27 13.05 0.61
N GLN A 36 15.74 14.31 0.65
CA GLN A 36 16.79 14.78 -0.26
C GLN A 36 18.11 14.00 -0.12
N PRO A 37 18.58 13.58 1.07
CA PRO A 37 19.74 12.70 1.19
C PRO A 37 19.53 11.28 0.65
N LEU A 38 18.27 10.83 0.54
CA LEU A 38 17.91 9.52 -0.03
C LEU A 38 17.73 9.61 -1.55
N CYS A 39 17.43 10.80 -2.07
CA CYS A 39 17.13 11.06 -3.47
C CYS A 39 18.39 11.16 -4.33
N ASN A 40 18.56 10.21 -5.23
CA ASN A 40 19.55 10.24 -6.29
C ASN A 40 18.85 10.66 -7.59
N PRO A 41 19.19 11.81 -8.20
CA PRO A 41 18.62 12.18 -9.48
C PRO A 41 19.04 11.16 -10.54
N LEU A 42 18.12 10.80 -11.43
CA LEU A 42 18.49 10.05 -12.64
C LEU A 42 19.31 10.94 -13.55
N ILE A 43 20.56 10.55 -13.79
CA ILE A 43 21.49 11.25 -14.67
C ILE A 43 21.79 10.33 -15.84
N PHE A 44 21.45 10.77 -17.03
CA PHE A 44 21.79 10.09 -18.27
C PHE A 44 22.80 10.94 -19.05
N SER A 45 23.99 10.40 -19.30
CA SER A 45 25.13 11.15 -19.85
C SER A 45 25.30 11.02 -21.37
N ASN A 46 24.64 10.06 -22.04
CA ASN A 46 25.04 9.63 -23.38
C ASN A 46 23.95 9.83 -24.47
N LYS A 47 23.82 11.07 -24.97
CA LYS A 47 22.76 11.46 -25.94
C LYS A 47 22.75 10.64 -27.25
N GLU A 48 23.88 10.09 -27.68
CA GLU A 48 23.97 9.24 -28.88
C GLU A 48 23.21 7.91 -28.72
N ASN A 49 23.15 7.36 -27.49
CA ASN A 49 22.39 6.16 -27.21
C ASN A 49 20.88 6.41 -27.31
N VAL A 50 20.36 7.58 -26.92
CA VAL A 50 18.93 7.93 -27.06
C VAL A 50 18.50 7.92 -28.52
N GLN A 51 19.35 8.40 -29.43
CA GLN A 51 19.08 8.35 -30.88
C GLN A 51 19.13 6.93 -31.44
N SER A 52 19.99 6.07 -30.89
CA SER A 52 20.04 4.63 -31.25
C SER A 52 18.86 3.82 -30.67
N GLU A 53 18.32 4.24 -29.52
CA GLU A 53 17.27 3.59 -28.74
C GLU A 53 15.86 4.21 -28.92
N GLU A 54 15.65 5.08 -29.91
CA GLU A 54 14.32 5.34 -30.50
C GLU A 54 13.77 4.06 -31.16
N GLN A 55 13.75 2.93 -30.46
CA GLN A 55 13.23 1.63 -30.92
C GLN A 55 11.73 1.71 -31.25
N PHE A 56 11.02 2.74 -30.77
CA PHE A 56 9.63 2.99 -31.13
C PHE A 56 9.42 3.49 -32.55
N SER A 57 10.37 4.23 -33.14
CA SER A 57 10.30 4.57 -34.56
C SER A 57 10.44 3.33 -35.45
N LYS A 58 10.99 2.24 -34.91
CA LYS A 58 11.07 0.91 -35.53
C LYS A 58 9.89 -0.01 -35.19
N LEU A 59 8.96 0.40 -34.32
CA LEU A 59 7.77 -0.41 -34.00
C LEU A 59 6.86 -0.53 -35.24
N SER A 60 6.73 0.54 -36.03
CA SER A 60 6.08 0.48 -37.34
C SER A 60 6.78 -0.48 -38.30
N ASP A 61 8.12 -0.60 -38.22
CA ASP A 61 8.89 -1.52 -39.07
C ASP A 61 8.59 -2.99 -38.78
N TYR A 62 8.23 -3.33 -37.54
CA TYR A 62 7.76 -4.69 -37.17
C TYR A 62 6.52 -5.11 -37.94
N PHE A 63 5.63 -4.14 -38.19
CA PHE A 63 4.43 -4.33 -38.98
C PHE A 63 4.67 -4.12 -40.49
N THR A 64 5.90 -4.18 -40.98
CA THR A 64 6.20 -4.10 -42.42
C THR A 64 7.09 -5.27 -42.86
N ASP A 65 8.37 -5.03 -43.13
CA ASP A 65 9.30 -6.00 -43.72
C ASP A 65 10.27 -6.62 -42.70
N ARG A 66 10.45 -5.99 -41.53
CA ARG A 66 11.31 -6.51 -40.46
C ARG A 66 10.55 -7.55 -39.64
N LYS A 67 10.95 -8.82 -39.76
CA LYS A 67 10.33 -9.95 -39.05
C LYS A 67 10.85 -10.20 -37.64
N ARG A 68 11.70 -9.29 -37.12
CA ARG A 68 12.28 -9.35 -35.78
C ARG A 68 12.44 -7.93 -35.28
N ILE A 69 11.94 -7.66 -34.08
CA ILE A 69 12.36 -6.47 -33.34
C ILE A 69 13.53 -6.89 -32.46
N GLU A 70 14.70 -6.29 -32.67
CA GLU A 70 15.77 -6.32 -31.67
C GLU A 70 15.39 -5.35 -30.56
N ILE A 71 14.41 -5.74 -29.73
CA ILE A 71 14.03 -5.02 -28.52
C ILE A 71 14.85 -5.62 -27.40
N GLU A 72 15.75 -4.82 -26.84
CA GLU A 72 16.25 -5.13 -25.52
C GLU A 72 15.11 -4.89 -24.50
N PRO A 73 14.97 -5.71 -23.45
CA PRO A 73 13.84 -5.59 -22.53
C PRO A 73 13.70 -4.19 -21.94
N TYR A 74 12.47 -3.69 -21.93
CA TYR A 74 12.13 -2.27 -21.72
C TYR A 74 12.76 -1.61 -20.49
N LEU A 75 12.87 -2.38 -19.41
CA LEU A 75 13.15 -1.87 -18.08
C LEU A 75 14.01 -2.87 -17.30
N MET A 76 13.59 -4.13 -17.31
CA MET A 76 14.33 -5.22 -16.67
C MET A 76 15.49 -5.64 -17.56
N PRO A 77 16.71 -5.82 -17.03
CA PRO A 77 17.82 -6.34 -17.83
C PRO A 77 17.58 -7.80 -18.25
N GLU A 78 18.14 -8.23 -19.38
CA GLU A 78 18.16 -9.65 -19.74
C GLU A 78 18.97 -10.43 -18.71
N LYS A 79 18.41 -11.55 -18.25
CA LYS A 79 19.11 -12.53 -17.42
C LYS A 79 19.78 -13.51 -18.39
N GLU A 80 21.12 -13.49 -18.48
CA GLU A 80 21.86 -14.44 -19.31
C GLU A 80 21.74 -15.87 -18.74
N PHE A 81 21.72 -16.88 -19.62
CA PHE A 81 21.48 -18.29 -19.28
C PHE A 81 22.71 -19.04 -18.74
N ASP A 82 23.87 -18.39 -18.64
CA ASP A 82 25.11 -19.07 -18.27
C ASP A 82 25.08 -19.51 -16.79
N GLU A 83 25.38 -20.80 -16.57
CA GLU A 83 25.43 -21.56 -15.30
C GLU A 83 26.45 -20.98 -14.28
N SER A 84 26.29 -19.72 -13.88
CA SER A 84 27.32 -18.95 -13.16
C SER A 84 26.82 -18.42 -11.81
N PHE A 85 27.18 -19.13 -10.75
CA PHE A 85 26.82 -18.93 -9.35
C PHE A 85 27.52 -17.73 -8.65
N LEU A 86 27.62 -16.55 -9.27
CA LEU A 86 28.50 -15.47 -8.76
C LEU A 86 27.85 -14.09 -8.58
N THR A 87 26.55 -13.90 -8.80
CA THR A 87 25.85 -12.69 -8.35
C THR A 87 25.38 -12.86 -6.90
N THR A 88 25.92 -12.05 -5.99
CA THR A 88 25.46 -12.02 -4.59
C THR A 88 24.09 -11.35 -4.42
N THR A 89 23.57 -10.68 -5.46
CA THR A 89 22.22 -10.11 -5.50
C THR A 89 21.23 -11.03 -6.16
N LYS A 90 20.43 -11.71 -5.33
CA LYS A 90 19.22 -12.40 -5.78
C LYS A 90 18.00 -11.68 -5.22
N CYS A 91 17.88 -10.42 -5.59
CA CYS A 91 16.80 -9.57 -5.09
C CYS A 91 15.53 -9.78 -5.94
N VAL A 92 14.39 -9.84 -5.26
CA VAL A 92 13.07 -9.79 -5.89
C VAL A 92 12.81 -8.36 -6.35
N ILE A 93 12.46 -8.18 -7.63
CA ILE A 93 12.20 -6.86 -8.20
C ILE A 93 10.68 -6.66 -8.29
N LYS A 94 10.20 -5.62 -7.62
CA LYS A 94 8.77 -5.28 -7.60
C LYS A 94 8.52 -4.13 -8.56
N VAL A 95 7.61 -4.32 -9.52
CA VAL A 95 7.21 -3.26 -10.44
C VAL A 95 5.82 -2.76 -10.06
N LYS A 96 5.73 -1.48 -9.73
CA LYS A 96 4.52 -0.80 -9.27
C LYS A 96 4.15 0.36 -10.17
N TYR A 97 2.90 0.79 -10.09
CA TYR A 97 2.48 2.04 -10.74
C TYR A 97 3.15 3.24 -10.08
N GLY A 98 3.75 4.12 -10.90
CA GLY A 98 4.25 5.43 -10.50
C GLY A 98 3.83 6.50 -11.51
N THR A 99 3.69 7.75 -11.06
CA THR A 99 3.39 8.87 -11.97
C THR A 99 4.60 9.27 -12.83
N THR A 100 5.81 8.97 -12.35
CA THR A 100 7.07 9.13 -13.08
C THR A 100 7.94 7.89 -12.87
N PHE A 101 8.97 7.74 -13.69
CA PHE A 101 9.99 6.71 -13.52
C PHE A 101 10.76 6.93 -12.22
N GLN A 102 10.69 5.95 -11.34
CA GLN A 102 11.35 5.99 -10.04
C GLN A 102 11.80 4.59 -9.65
N MET A 103 12.81 4.50 -8.79
CA MET A 103 13.26 3.22 -8.23
C MET A 103 13.71 3.39 -6.79
N LYS A 104 13.30 2.45 -5.95
CA LYS A 104 13.71 2.35 -4.56
C LYS A 104 14.60 1.12 -4.40
N ILE A 105 15.80 1.32 -3.85
CA ILE A 105 16.71 0.24 -3.45
C ILE A 105 16.78 0.26 -1.92
N GLU A 106 16.48 -0.87 -1.30
CA GLU A 106 16.63 -1.05 0.15
C GLU A 106 17.81 -1.96 0.39
N TYR A 107 18.69 -1.59 1.32
CA TYR A 107 19.83 -2.41 1.74
C TYR A 107 19.53 -3.12 3.06
N PHE A 108 20.11 -4.29 3.24
CA PHE A 108 20.15 -4.96 4.53
C PHE A 108 20.89 -4.10 5.55
N ASP A 109 20.41 -4.05 6.79
CA ASP A 109 21.19 -3.50 7.89
C ASP A 109 22.32 -4.45 8.32
N GLU A 110 23.23 -3.96 9.16
CA GLU A 110 24.41 -4.70 9.61
C GLU A 110 24.02 -6.01 10.31
N GLU A 111 23.01 -5.98 11.17
CA GLU A 111 22.50 -7.15 11.87
C GLU A 111 21.94 -8.18 10.89
N GLN A 112 21.20 -7.74 9.85
CA GLN A 112 20.66 -8.62 8.82
C GLN A 112 21.78 -9.28 7.97
N LEU A 113 22.86 -8.56 7.67
CA LEU A 113 24.01 -9.10 6.94
C LEU A 113 24.79 -10.10 7.80
N GLN A 114 25.04 -9.77 9.06
CA GLN A 114 25.69 -10.66 10.02
C GLN A 114 24.89 -11.95 10.23
N ASN A 115 23.57 -11.86 10.38
CA ASN A 115 22.70 -13.04 10.50
C ASN A 115 22.75 -13.94 9.26
N GLN A 116 22.90 -13.37 8.06
CA GLN A 116 23.07 -14.16 6.83
C GLN A 116 24.42 -14.88 6.83
N LEU A 117 25.51 -14.19 7.15
CA LEU A 117 26.85 -14.79 7.17
C LEU A 117 26.99 -15.82 8.29
N PHE A 118 26.31 -15.63 9.42
CA PHE A 118 26.32 -16.57 10.55
C PHE A 118 25.60 -17.89 10.23
N GLU A 119 24.74 -17.91 9.22
CA GLU A 119 24.17 -19.16 8.70
C GLU A 119 25.27 -20.11 8.19
N LEU A 120 26.38 -19.58 7.66
CA LEU A 120 27.52 -20.38 7.21
C LEU A 120 28.18 -21.14 8.39
N VAL A 121 28.22 -20.54 9.58
CA VAL A 121 28.69 -21.21 10.81
C VAL A 121 27.79 -22.40 11.12
N SER A 122 26.47 -22.17 11.08
CA SER A 122 25.46 -23.21 11.33
C SER A 122 25.52 -24.35 10.31
N LEU A 123 25.89 -24.08 9.06
CA LEU A 123 26.03 -25.08 8.00
C LEU A 123 27.33 -25.89 8.12
N TYR A 124 28.45 -25.25 8.46
CA TYR A 124 29.71 -25.97 8.68
C TYR A 124 29.69 -26.85 9.93
N GLN A 125 29.00 -26.41 10.99
CA GLN A 125 28.83 -27.23 12.21
C GLN A 125 27.86 -28.41 12.00
N ALA A 126 27.09 -28.41 10.91
CA ALA A 126 26.05 -29.42 10.62
C ALA A 126 26.56 -30.64 9.83
N SER A 127 27.86 -30.74 9.56
CA SER A 127 28.46 -31.69 8.60
C SER A 127 28.32 -33.18 8.96
N GLU A 128 27.51 -33.54 9.96
CA GLU A 128 27.28 -34.92 10.42
C GLU A 128 25.79 -35.36 10.40
N GLU A 129 24.88 -34.64 9.72
CA GLU A 129 23.48 -35.10 9.59
C GLU A 129 23.33 -36.21 8.55
N THR A 130 23.24 -37.46 9.00
CA THR A 130 23.10 -38.69 8.19
C THR A 130 21.76 -38.88 7.47
N GLU A 131 20.81 -37.93 7.52
CA GLU A 131 19.43 -38.13 7.02
C GLU A 131 18.83 -36.96 6.22
N SER A 132 19.63 -36.22 5.43
CA SER A 132 19.05 -35.32 4.42
C SER A 132 18.83 -36.04 3.09
N THR A 133 17.64 -35.91 2.48
CA THR A 133 17.41 -36.34 1.09
C THR A 133 18.37 -35.61 0.14
N TYR A 134 18.76 -36.26 -0.96
CA TYR A 134 19.71 -35.73 -1.97
C TYR A 134 19.45 -34.25 -2.34
N ILE A 135 18.18 -33.87 -2.52
CA ILE A 135 17.75 -32.50 -2.82
C ILE A 135 18.19 -31.49 -1.75
N PHE A 136 18.05 -31.81 -0.46
CA PHE A 136 18.44 -30.89 0.62
C PHE A 136 19.96 -30.77 0.74
N GLN A 137 20.70 -31.82 0.39
CA GLN A 137 22.16 -31.78 0.38
C GLN A 137 22.68 -30.86 -0.74
N GLU A 138 22.13 -31.00 -1.95
CA GLU A 138 22.46 -30.12 -3.07
C GLU A 138 22.11 -28.65 -2.77
N MET A 139 20.94 -28.39 -2.19
CA MET A 139 20.57 -27.04 -1.74
C MET A 139 21.52 -26.47 -0.67
N LYS A 140 21.96 -27.29 0.29
CA LYS A 140 22.93 -26.88 1.32
C LYS A 140 24.30 -26.57 0.69
N GLU A 141 24.79 -27.37 -0.25
CA GLU A 141 26.07 -27.14 -0.93
C GLU A 141 26.06 -25.85 -1.78
N ARG A 142 24.96 -25.60 -2.50
CA ARG A 142 24.73 -24.36 -3.23
C ARG A 142 24.65 -23.17 -2.27
N ALA A 143 23.88 -23.28 -1.18
CA ALA A 143 23.80 -22.26 -0.13
C ALA A 143 25.16 -21.89 0.46
N VAL A 144 25.98 -22.90 0.77
CA VAL A 144 27.35 -22.71 1.25
C VAL A 144 28.18 -21.94 0.23
N THR A 145 28.09 -22.28 -1.05
CA THR A 145 28.83 -21.58 -2.12
C THR A 145 28.47 -20.09 -2.20
N SER A 146 27.18 -19.76 -2.18
CA SER A 146 26.73 -18.36 -2.22
C SER A 146 27.13 -17.58 -0.97
N LEU A 147 26.97 -18.17 0.22
CA LEU A 147 27.33 -17.52 1.47
C LEU A 147 28.84 -17.30 1.59
N LYS A 148 29.68 -18.20 1.05
CA LYS A 148 31.13 -17.98 0.95
C LYS A 148 31.49 -16.80 0.05
N ALA A 149 30.84 -16.69 -1.11
CA ALA A 149 31.06 -15.55 -2.01
C ALA A 149 30.62 -14.23 -1.35
N LYS A 150 29.51 -14.24 -0.61
CA LYS A 150 29.03 -13.09 0.16
C LYS A 150 29.99 -12.73 1.31
N LEU A 151 30.54 -13.74 2.00
CA LEU A 151 31.54 -13.56 3.07
C LEU A 151 32.81 -12.87 2.55
N SER A 152 33.37 -13.33 1.43
CA SER A 152 34.60 -12.79 0.87
C SER A 152 34.46 -11.36 0.34
N ILE A 153 33.24 -10.95 -0.05
CA ILE A 153 32.94 -9.58 -0.46
C ILE A 153 32.75 -8.66 0.75
N LEU A 154 32.03 -9.13 1.77
CA LEU A 154 31.58 -8.29 2.89
C LEU A 154 32.53 -8.25 4.08
N THR A 155 33.51 -9.15 4.15
CA THR A 155 34.40 -9.30 5.31
C THR A 155 35.87 -9.48 4.91
N GLU A 156 36.76 -9.35 5.89
CA GLU A 156 38.19 -9.67 5.76
C GLU A 156 38.49 -11.19 5.86
N TYR A 157 37.48 -12.01 6.10
CA TYR A 157 37.66 -13.45 6.24
C TYR A 157 37.67 -14.09 4.85
N ASP A 158 38.80 -14.73 4.51
CA ASP A 158 38.81 -15.76 3.48
C ASP A 158 38.21 -17.08 4.01
N GLU A 159 37.96 -18.04 3.12
CA GLU A 159 37.31 -19.30 3.47
C GLU A 159 38.09 -20.09 4.54
N GLU A 160 39.42 -20.17 4.41
CA GLU A 160 40.25 -20.96 5.32
C GLU A 160 40.29 -20.34 6.71
N ARG A 161 40.48 -19.02 6.80
CA ARG A 161 40.47 -18.28 8.07
C ARG A 161 39.12 -18.37 8.74
N PHE A 162 38.02 -18.28 7.99
CA PHE A 162 36.68 -18.42 8.54
C PHE A 162 36.47 -19.82 9.14
N LYS A 163 36.86 -20.88 8.41
CA LYS A 163 36.78 -22.26 8.89
C LYS A 163 37.62 -22.50 10.14
N ASN A 164 38.84 -21.99 10.18
CA ASN A 164 39.74 -22.11 11.34
C ASN A 164 39.21 -21.38 12.59
N GLN A 165 38.30 -20.41 12.40
CA GLN A 165 37.75 -19.59 13.49
C GLN A 165 36.28 -19.92 13.81
N LEU A 166 35.73 -21.03 13.29
CA LEU A 166 34.32 -21.39 13.49
C LEU A 166 33.90 -21.42 14.97
N GLU A 167 34.76 -21.90 15.86
CA GLU A 167 34.49 -21.97 17.30
C GLU A 167 34.48 -20.59 18.00
N SER A 168 35.06 -19.57 17.37
CA SER A 168 35.08 -18.21 17.91
C SER A 168 33.78 -17.45 17.65
N PHE A 169 33.02 -17.83 16.62
CA PHE A 169 31.75 -17.20 16.27
C PHE A 169 30.61 -17.84 17.08
N LYS A 170 30.21 -17.20 18.17
CA LYS A 170 29.10 -17.64 19.03
C LYS A 170 27.80 -16.94 18.69
N SER A 171 27.88 -15.81 18.02
CA SER A 171 26.77 -14.95 17.66
C SER A 171 27.04 -14.25 16.32
N PRO A 172 25.99 -13.80 15.60
CA PRO A 172 26.14 -13.04 14.36
C PRO A 172 27.08 -11.83 14.48
N GLU A 173 27.06 -11.15 15.62
CA GLU A 173 27.82 -9.92 15.90
C GLU A 173 29.35 -10.15 15.98
N ASP A 174 29.78 -11.41 16.08
CA ASP A 174 31.19 -11.80 16.05
C ASP A 174 31.78 -11.68 14.62
N ILE A 175 30.94 -11.73 13.59
CA ILE A 175 31.35 -11.55 12.19
C ILE A 175 31.49 -10.05 11.89
N LYS A 176 32.72 -9.59 11.71
CA LYS A 176 33.04 -8.19 11.40
C LYS A 176 32.95 -7.92 9.90
N LEU A 177 32.06 -6.99 9.55
CA LEU A 177 31.93 -6.44 8.20
C LEU A 177 32.95 -5.33 7.96
N TYR A 178 33.32 -5.08 6.70
CA TYR A 178 34.13 -3.90 6.35
C TYR A 178 33.46 -2.59 6.78
N GLU A 179 34.27 -1.61 7.19
CA GLU A 179 33.78 -0.29 7.66
C GLU A 179 33.01 0.49 6.59
N ASP A 180 33.36 0.34 5.31
CA ASP A 180 32.65 0.99 4.21
C ASP A 180 31.22 0.47 4.02
N ILE A 181 30.86 -0.71 4.54
CA ILE A 181 29.48 -1.22 4.50
C ILE A 181 28.55 -0.34 5.32
N LYS A 182 29.04 0.28 6.40
CA LYS A 182 28.26 1.20 7.24
C LYS A 182 27.79 2.43 6.47
N THR A 183 28.40 2.74 5.32
CA THR A 183 27.96 3.88 4.50
C THR A 183 26.66 3.61 3.73
N PHE A 184 26.21 2.37 3.59
CA PHE A 184 24.98 2.03 2.87
C PHE A 184 24.09 0.99 3.58
N ALA A 185 24.59 0.21 4.54
CA ALA A 185 23.78 -0.75 5.28
C ALA A 185 22.58 -0.08 5.97
N GLY A 186 21.40 -0.69 5.84
CA GLY A 186 20.13 -0.19 6.36
C GLY A 186 19.59 1.08 5.67
N LYS A 187 20.30 1.62 4.67
CA LYS A 187 19.82 2.79 3.92
C LYS A 187 18.77 2.39 2.89
N THR A 188 18.00 3.40 2.49
CA THR A 188 17.08 3.35 1.35
C THR A 188 17.53 4.39 0.34
N GLU A 189 17.79 3.98 -0.89
CA GLU A 189 18.12 4.86 -2.00
C GLU A 189 16.90 5.03 -2.90
N LEU A 190 16.60 6.27 -3.28
CA LEU A 190 15.47 6.62 -4.12
C LEU A 190 15.96 7.32 -5.38
N HIS A 191 15.89 6.63 -6.51
CA HIS A 191 16.24 7.18 -7.81
C HIS A 191 15.00 7.77 -8.47
N ILE A 192 15.00 9.09 -8.74
CA ILE A 192 13.83 9.80 -9.26
C ILE A 192 14.15 10.46 -10.61
N GLY A 193 13.34 10.13 -11.62
CA GLY A 193 13.33 10.81 -12.90
C GLY A 193 12.66 12.16 -12.82
N LYS A 194 13.16 13.13 -13.61
CA LYS A 194 12.59 14.49 -13.64
C LYS A 194 11.22 14.52 -14.32
N GLY A 195 10.84 13.46 -15.04
CA GLY A 195 9.59 13.38 -15.79
C GLY A 195 9.56 14.28 -17.02
N ILE A 196 10.70 14.90 -17.38
CA ILE A 196 10.85 15.78 -18.54
C ILE A 196 11.01 14.94 -19.81
N ASN A 197 11.85 13.91 -19.76
CA ASN A 197 12.04 12.96 -20.84
C ASN A 197 11.96 11.53 -20.28
N ALA A 198 10.81 10.88 -20.49
CA ALA A 198 10.56 9.52 -20.01
C ALA A 198 11.52 8.48 -20.63
N THR A 199 12.11 8.74 -21.81
CA THR A 199 13.06 7.83 -22.45
C THR A 199 14.40 7.87 -21.73
N GLU A 200 14.88 9.07 -21.42
CA GLU A 200 16.10 9.28 -20.64
C GLU A 200 15.94 8.75 -19.21
N ASP A 201 14.84 9.06 -18.55
CA ASP A 201 14.56 8.55 -17.19
C ASP A 201 14.49 7.01 -17.19
N ARG A 202 13.82 6.40 -18.17
CA ARG A 202 13.79 4.94 -18.36
C ARG A 202 15.19 4.37 -18.54
N LEU A 203 15.97 4.94 -19.46
CA LEU A 203 17.31 4.47 -19.79
C LEU A 203 18.26 4.55 -18.60
N ALA A 204 18.18 5.64 -17.83
CA ALA A 204 18.93 5.81 -16.60
C ALA A 204 18.56 4.74 -15.57
N LEU A 205 17.27 4.46 -15.35
CA LEU A 205 16.83 3.39 -14.46
C LEU A 205 17.33 2.02 -14.90
N ARG A 206 17.21 1.73 -16.19
CA ARG A 206 17.66 0.47 -16.78
C ARG A 206 19.17 0.27 -16.61
N ALA A 207 19.97 1.32 -16.77
CA ALA A 207 21.40 1.27 -16.53
C ALA A 207 21.72 0.94 -15.05
N ILE A 208 21.06 1.61 -14.10
CA ILE A 208 21.25 1.33 -12.67
C ILE A 208 20.81 -0.10 -12.32
N LEU A 209 19.67 -0.56 -12.84
CA LEU A 209 19.20 -1.94 -12.67
C LEU A 209 20.21 -2.94 -13.23
N LYS A 210 20.77 -2.67 -14.42
CA LYS A 210 21.82 -3.50 -15.03
C LYS A 210 23.05 -3.55 -14.14
N ASP A 211 23.51 -2.44 -13.58
CA ASP A 211 24.68 -2.42 -12.69
C ASP A 211 24.47 -3.22 -11.40
N HIS A 212 23.25 -3.21 -10.84
CA HIS A 212 22.91 -3.98 -9.64
C HIS A 212 22.62 -5.48 -9.89
N THR A 213 22.53 -5.88 -11.16
CA THR A 213 22.20 -7.26 -11.58
C THR A 213 23.32 -7.92 -12.40
N ARG A 214 24.37 -7.19 -12.80
CA ARG A 214 25.54 -7.72 -13.53
C ARG A 214 26.40 -8.65 -12.66
N GLN A 215 26.98 -9.65 -13.32
CA GLN A 215 27.91 -10.63 -12.73
C GLN A 215 29.24 -10.02 -12.30
N GLN A 216 29.81 -9.10 -13.10
CA GLN A 216 31.07 -8.42 -12.80
C GLN A 216 30.97 -6.95 -13.21
N PRO A 217 30.74 -6.02 -12.27
CA PRO A 217 30.79 -4.60 -12.59
C PRO A 217 32.23 -4.20 -12.97
N ASP A 218 32.36 -3.37 -14.01
CA ASP A 218 33.64 -2.95 -14.60
C ASP A 218 34.52 -2.09 -13.65
N ASN A 219 34.01 -1.63 -12.48
CA ASN A 219 34.70 -1.04 -11.29
C ASN A 219 33.63 -0.70 -10.20
N PRO A 220 33.89 -0.29 -8.92
CA PRO A 220 34.93 -0.51 -7.89
C PRO A 220 34.50 -1.54 -6.81
N MET A 221 35.41 -1.96 -5.91
CA MET A 221 35.15 -2.90 -4.80
C MET A 221 33.91 -2.54 -3.96
N ILE A 222 33.58 -1.25 -3.83
CA ILE A 222 32.41 -0.76 -3.08
C ILE A 222 31.08 -1.12 -3.76
N LEU A 223 31.00 -1.09 -5.09
CA LEU A 223 29.78 -1.45 -5.82
C LEU A 223 29.46 -2.94 -5.65
N ARG A 224 30.48 -3.80 -5.61
CA ARG A 224 30.31 -5.23 -5.29
C ARG A 224 29.73 -5.45 -3.89
N LYS A 225 30.18 -4.66 -2.91
CA LYS A 225 29.64 -4.70 -1.53
C LYS A 225 28.20 -4.17 -1.46
N GLN A 226 27.89 -3.09 -2.17
CA GLN A 226 26.53 -2.56 -2.27
C GLN A 226 25.58 -3.60 -2.86
N ILE A 227 25.98 -4.20 -3.98
CA ILE A 227 25.29 -5.34 -4.60
C ILE A 227 25.05 -6.42 -3.54
N ALA A 228 26.10 -6.98 -2.92
CA ALA A 228 25.95 -8.02 -1.90
C ALA A 228 25.03 -7.67 -0.70
N ALA A 229 24.73 -6.39 -0.47
CA ALA A 229 23.85 -5.90 0.58
C ALA A 229 22.44 -5.49 0.14
N VAL A 230 22.07 -5.59 -1.15
CA VAL A 230 20.71 -5.25 -1.59
C VAL A 230 19.69 -6.22 -1.00
N LYS A 231 18.67 -5.67 -0.35
CA LYS A 231 17.53 -6.39 0.24
C LYS A 231 16.33 -6.44 -0.69
N SER A 232 15.97 -5.30 -1.30
CA SER A 232 14.82 -5.24 -2.21
C SER A 232 15.00 -4.12 -3.23
N ILE A 233 14.47 -4.33 -4.43
CA ILE A 233 14.38 -3.28 -5.46
C ILE A 233 12.90 -3.15 -5.85
N VAL A 234 12.40 -1.93 -5.81
CA VAL A 234 11.04 -1.59 -6.25
C VAL A 234 11.13 -0.53 -7.33
N VAL A 235 10.69 -0.87 -8.54
CA VAL A 235 10.67 0.03 -9.70
C VAL A 235 9.25 0.53 -9.92
N TYR A 236 9.10 1.83 -10.10
CA TYR A 236 7.81 2.46 -10.29
C TYR A 236 7.78 3.08 -11.67
N VAL A 237 6.78 2.67 -12.45
CA VAL A 237 6.66 3.06 -13.84
C VAL A 237 5.27 3.60 -14.13
N PRO A 238 5.17 4.62 -15.00
CA PRO A 238 3.89 5.09 -15.48
C PRO A 238 3.34 4.04 -16.46
N SER A 239 2.32 3.29 -16.00
CA SER A 239 1.74 2.17 -16.74
C SER A 239 0.26 1.99 -16.44
N LYS A 240 -0.57 1.96 -17.49
CA LYS A 240 -2.01 1.64 -17.35
C LYS A 240 -2.24 0.23 -16.82
N LEU A 241 -1.35 -0.71 -17.17
CA LEU A 241 -1.43 -2.10 -16.69
C LEU A 241 -1.31 -2.18 -15.17
N LEU A 242 -0.45 -1.37 -14.56
CA LEU A 242 -0.21 -1.36 -13.12
C LEU A 242 -1.21 -0.47 -12.35
N TYR A 243 -2.04 0.27 -13.07
CA TYR A 243 -3.01 1.17 -12.47
C TYR A 243 -4.08 0.41 -11.65
N GLY A 244 -4.53 1.01 -10.54
CA GLY A 244 -5.51 0.41 -9.64
C GLY A 244 -4.93 -0.50 -8.55
N GLY A 245 -3.65 -0.33 -8.20
CA GLY A 245 -3.01 -1.05 -7.10
C GLY A 245 -2.45 -2.43 -7.46
N LYS A 246 -2.27 -2.71 -8.76
CA LYS A 246 -1.64 -3.92 -9.26
C LYS A 246 -0.12 -3.81 -9.09
N GLU A 247 0.51 -4.92 -8.78
CA GLU A 247 1.95 -5.05 -8.62
C GLU A 247 2.42 -6.24 -9.45
N ILE A 248 3.50 -6.06 -10.21
CA ILE A 248 4.19 -7.16 -10.87
C ILE A 248 5.39 -7.52 -10.01
N LEU A 249 5.53 -8.80 -9.70
CA LEU A 249 6.71 -9.32 -9.04
C LEU A 249 7.58 -9.99 -10.11
N ASP A 250 8.72 -9.40 -10.45
CA ASP A 250 9.74 -10.10 -11.21
C ASP A 250 10.56 -10.96 -10.25
N MET A 251 10.44 -12.27 -10.42
CA MET A 251 11.24 -13.23 -9.68
C MET A 251 12.68 -13.19 -10.22
N PRO A 252 13.72 -13.17 -9.38
CA PRO A 252 15.07 -13.41 -9.86
C PRO A 252 15.08 -14.76 -10.58
N GLY A 253 15.90 -14.92 -11.62
CA GLY A 253 16.16 -16.25 -12.18
C GLY A 253 16.53 -17.17 -11.01
N THR A 254 15.96 -18.39 -10.97
CA THR A 254 16.10 -19.26 -9.80
C THR A 254 17.50 -19.83 -9.71
N ASP A 255 18.44 -19.01 -9.28
CA ASP A 255 19.65 -19.50 -8.65
C ASP A 255 19.29 -19.76 -7.19
N ASP A 256 19.02 -21.02 -6.90
CA ASP A 256 18.66 -21.57 -5.59
C ASP A 256 19.83 -21.55 -4.59
N SER A 257 21.01 -21.07 -4.97
CA SER A 257 22.14 -20.96 -4.06
C SER A 257 21.99 -19.88 -2.98
N ASP A 258 21.00 -18.97 -3.02
CA ASP A 258 20.74 -18.03 -1.89
C ASP A 258 19.44 -18.43 -1.19
N PRO A 259 19.51 -19.02 0.02
CA PRO A 259 18.34 -19.43 0.79
C PRO A 259 17.37 -18.27 1.07
N LEU A 260 17.88 -17.07 1.35
CA LEU A 260 17.06 -15.93 1.75
C LEU A 260 16.25 -15.40 0.56
N ALA A 261 16.85 -15.39 -0.63
CA ALA A 261 16.14 -15.08 -1.87
C ALA A 261 14.98 -16.05 -2.13
N MET A 262 15.21 -17.36 -1.92
CA MET A 262 14.15 -18.37 -2.01
C MET A 262 13.04 -18.14 -0.98
N SER A 263 13.39 -17.74 0.25
CA SER A 263 12.42 -17.36 1.27
C SER A 263 11.59 -16.13 0.88
N PHE A 264 12.20 -15.12 0.24
CA PHE A 264 11.48 -13.94 -0.23
C PHE A 264 10.54 -14.26 -1.39
N ILE A 265 10.96 -15.11 -2.32
CA ILE A 265 10.08 -15.63 -3.38
C ILE A 265 8.88 -16.34 -2.76
N GLN A 266 9.12 -17.23 -1.79
CA GLN A 266 8.07 -17.98 -1.13
C GLN A 266 7.06 -17.06 -0.42
N ASP A 267 7.57 -16.08 0.33
CA ASP A 267 6.72 -15.10 1.00
C ASP A 267 5.94 -14.23 0.03
N ALA A 268 6.53 -13.88 -1.12
CA ALA A 268 5.81 -13.12 -2.14
C ALA A 268 4.70 -13.96 -2.78
N LEU A 269 4.97 -15.22 -3.13
CA LEU A 269 3.94 -16.16 -3.61
C LEU A 269 2.81 -16.36 -2.58
N ASP A 270 3.11 -16.35 -1.29
CA ASP A 270 2.10 -16.51 -0.24
C ASP A 270 1.13 -15.31 -0.13
N THR A 271 1.47 -14.16 -0.73
CA THR A 271 0.71 -12.90 -0.62
C THR A 271 -0.06 -12.51 -1.88
N VAL A 272 0.16 -13.19 -3.01
CA VAL A 272 -0.45 -12.81 -4.29
C VAL A 272 -1.77 -13.52 -4.56
N ASP A 273 -2.69 -12.79 -5.19
CA ASP A 273 -3.94 -13.36 -5.70
C ASP A 273 -3.77 -13.93 -7.14
N VAL A 274 -2.77 -13.44 -7.88
CA VAL A 274 -2.50 -13.82 -9.27
C VAL A 274 -1.03 -14.14 -9.43
N VAL A 275 -0.71 -15.29 -10.03
CA VAL A 275 0.66 -15.66 -10.41
C VAL A 275 0.76 -15.71 -11.93
N LEU A 276 1.70 -14.93 -12.48
CA LEU A 276 2.03 -14.93 -13.90
C LEU A 276 3.38 -15.62 -14.09
N LEU A 277 3.36 -16.78 -14.76
CA LEU A 277 4.56 -17.50 -15.14
C LEU A 277 4.84 -17.24 -16.62
N ILE A 278 5.89 -16.47 -16.90
CA ILE A 278 6.33 -16.15 -18.26
C ILE A 278 7.62 -16.93 -18.52
N SER A 279 7.64 -17.76 -19.55
CA SER A 279 8.88 -18.37 -20.05
C SER A 279 8.81 -18.64 -21.54
N GLU A 280 9.95 -18.90 -22.19
CA GLU A 280 9.99 -19.19 -23.62
C GLU A 280 9.12 -20.40 -24.01
N TYR A 281 8.98 -21.36 -23.09
CA TYR A 281 8.28 -22.62 -23.31
C TYR A 281 7.15 -22.90 -22.30
N ALA A 282 6.71 -21.87 -21.57
CA ALA A 282 5.78 -21.96 -20.44
C ALA A 282 6.16 -23.01 -19.36
N PHE A 283 5.17 -23.47 -18.58
CA PHE A 283 5.32 -24.36 -17.41
C PHE A 283 6.00 -25.70 -17.72
N THR A 284 5.98 -26.13 -18.99
CA THR A 284 6.62 -27.35 -19.48
C THR A 284 8.13 -27.41 -19.24
N ILE A 285 8.83 -26.26 -19.23
CA ILE A 285 10.30 -26.17 -19.03
C ILE A 285 10.65 -25.26 -17.83
N ALA A 286 9.68 -24.93 -16.96
CA ALA A 286 10.04 -24.29 -15.70
C ALA A 286 10.98 -25.22 -14.91
N GLY A 287 12.08 -24.68 -14.37
CA GLY A 287 13.02 -25.42 -13.53
C GLY A 287 12.29 -26.16 -12.40
N GLN A 288 12.79 -27.33 -12.02
CA GLN A 288 12.15 -28.15 -10.99
C GLN A 288 12.01 -27.37 -9.67
N GLU A 289 12.93 -26.45 -9.41
CA GLU A 289 12.98 -25.55 -8.27
C GLU A 289 11.80 -24.56 -8.26
N VAL A 290 11.48 -23.95 -9.41
CA VAL A 290 10.30 -23.07 -9.57
C VAL A 290 9.03 -23.86 -9.31
N LYS A 291 8.97 -25.08 -9.85
CA LYS A 291 7.83 -25.99 -9.68
C LYS A 291 7.65 -26.38 -8.22
N ASP A 292 8.73 -26.71 -7.51
CA ASP A 292 8.69 -27.10 -6.09
C ASP A 292 8.32 -25.92 -5.18
N THR A 293 8.86 -24.73 -5.46
CA THR A 293 8.51 -23.49 -4.74
C THR A 293 7.03 -23.14 -4.93
N LEU A 294 6.53 -23.24 -6.17
CA LEU A 294 5.11 -23.03 -6.46
C LEU A 294 4.23 -24.08 -5.77
N LYS A 295 4.62 -25.38 -5.83
CA LYS A 295 3.88 -26.50 -5.20
C LYS A 295 3.72 -26.31 -3.70
N THR A 296 4.74 -25.80 -3.03
CA THR A 296 4.75 -25.63 -1.57
C THR A 296 4.08 -24.33 -1.09
N SER A 297 3.81 -23.41 -2.02
CA SER A 297 3.21 -22.09 -1.73
C SER A 297 1.78 -22.11 -1.20
N ARG A 298 1.45 -21.09 -0.40
CA ARG A 298 0.09 -20.81 0.04
C ARG A 298 -0.80 -20.42 -1.13
N PHE A 299 -0.25 -19.77 -2.17
CA PHE A 299 -0.99 -19.48 -3.40
C PHE A 299 -1.58 -20.74 -4.03
N ILE A 300 -0.77 -21.79 -4.29
CA ILE A 300 -1.30 -23.02 -4.89
C ILE A 300 -2.35 -23.67 -4.01
N LYS A 301 -2.14 -23.71 -2.69
CA LYS A 301 -3.13 -24.24 -1.74
C LYS A 301 -4.46 -23.48 -1.82
N ASN A 302 -4.40 -22.16 -1.83
CA ASN A 302 -5.58 -21.29 -1.91
C ASN A 302 -6.28 -21.39 -3.28
N TRP A 303 -5.49 -21.43 -4.35
CA TRP A 303 -5.99 -21.61 -5.72
C TRP A 303 -6.67 -22.96 -5.92
N MET A 304 -6.12 -24.04 -5.34
CA MET A 304 -6.76 -25.37 -5.34
C MET A 304 -8.08 -25.38 -4.57
N GLN A 305 -8.19 -24.60 -3.48
CA GLN A 305 -9.42 -24.50 -2.70
C GLN A 305 -10.46 -23.58 -3.35
N ASN A 306 -10.04 -22.51 -4.02
CA ASN A 306 -10.94 -21.52 -4.62
C ASN A 306 -10.28 -20.85 -5.85
N SER A 307 -10.35 -21.52 -7.00
CA SER A 307 -9.75 -21.03 -8.25
C SER A 307 -10.49 -19.83 -8.87
N GLU A 308 -11.63 -19.41 -8.33
CA GLU A 308 -12.31 -18.19 -8.75
C GLU A 308 -11.69 -16.94 -8.11
N LYS A 309 -11.17 -17.06 -6.88
CA LYS A 309 -10.54 -15.97 -6.13
C LYS A 309 -9.05 -15.79 -6.41
N TYR A 310 -8.41 -16.81 -6.99
CA TYR A 310 -6.99 -16.81 -7.31
C TYR A 310 -6.81 -17.22 -8.77
N LYS A 311 -5.87 -16.62 -9.51
CA LYS A 311 -5.65 -16.95 -10.92
C LYS A 311 -4.21 -17.34 -11.21
N LEU A 312 -4.04 -18.45 -11.93
CA LEU A 312 -2.75 -18.88 -12.46
C LEU A 312 -2.72 -18.59 -13.96
N MET A 313 -1.71 -17.84 -14.40
CA MET A 313 -1.51 -17.49 -15.80
C MET A 313 -0.18 -18.05 -16.30
N LEU A 314 -0.22 -18.92 -17.31
CA LEU A 314 0.93 -19.55 -17.94
C LEU A 314 1.13 -18.93 -19.33
N LEU A 315 2.16 -18.11 -19.46
CA LEU A 315 2.41 -17.30 -20.64
C LEU A 315 3.69 -17.80 -21.33
N SER A 316 3.62 -18.05 -22.64
CA SER A 316 4.81 -18.41 -23.42
C SER A 316 5.29 -17.25 -24.28
N TYR A 317 6.58 -16.96 -24.23
CA TYR A 317 7.24 -15.95 -25.07
C TYR A 317 7.91 -16.62 -26.29
N THR A 318 7.24 -16.61 -27.45
CA THR A 318 7.65 -17.46 -28.60
C THR A 318 8.57 -16.78 -29.62
N GLU A 319 8.95 -15.53 -29.40
CA GLU A 319 9.65 -14.72 -30.42
C GLU A 319 11.04 -15.20 -30.81
N LYS A 320 11.78 -15.81 -29.89
CA LYS A 320 13.11 -16.35 -30.21
C LYS A 320 13.07 -17.43 -31.30
N THR A 321 11.90 -18.04 -31.54
CA THR A 321 11.72 -19.13 -32.51
C THR A 321 10.89 -18.75 -33.75
N TRP A 322 10.09 -17.68 -33.72
CA TRP A 322 9.19 -17.31 -34.83
C TRP A 322 9.36 -15.85 -35.25
N GLN A 323 9.74 -15.65 -36.51
CA GLN A 323 9.84 -14.36 -37.17
C GLN A 323 8.51 -14.04 -37.89
N LEU A 324 7.73 -13.07 -37.39
CA LEU A 324 6.38 -12.77 -37.86
C LEU A 324 6.27 -11.31 -38.32
N GLY A 325 5.82 -11.06 -39.54
CA GLY A 325 5.53 -9.71 -40.08
C GLY A 325 4.06 -9.52 -40.49
N LYS A 326 3.68 -8.32 -40.97
CA LYS A 326 2.28 -7.96 -41.33
C LYS A 326 1.60 -8.90 -42.32
N ASN A 327 2.37 -9.55 -43.19
CA ASN A 327 1.86 -10.50 -44.19
C ASN A 327 1.74 -11.96 -43.67
N ASP A 328 2.11 -12.24 -42.42
CA ASP A 328 2.11 -13.59 -41.83
C ASP A 328 0.81 -13.96 -41.09
N LEU A 329 -0.31 -13.28 -41.36
CA LEU A 329 -1.61 -13.49 -40.72
C LEU A 329 -2.04 -14.98 -40.70
N LYS A 330 -1.80 -15.73 -41.78
CA LYS A 330 -2.10 -17.17 -41.85
C LYS A 330 -1.24 -18.01 -40.89
N LYS A 331 0.01 -17.62 -40.64
CA LYS A 331 0.87 -18.28 -39.65
C LYS A 331 0.41 -17.96 -38.24
N LEU A 332 0.03 -16.72 -37.95
CA LEU A 332 -0.58 -16.32 -36.67
C LEU A 332 -1.85 -17.12 -36.37
N GLN A 333 -2.75 -17.27 -37.36
CA GLN A 333 -3.95 -18.09 -37.23
C GLN A 333 -3.61 -19.56 -36.93
N LYS A 334 -2.60 -20.13 -37.59
CA LYS A 334 -2.12 -21.49 -37.31
C LYS A 334 -1.49 -21.62 -35.90
N LEU A 335 -0.80 -20.58 -35.42
CA LEU A 335 -0.25 -20.55 -34.05
C LEU A 335 -1.37 -20.52 -33.01
N PHE A 336 -2.46 -19.79 -33.29
CA PHE A 336 -3.67 -19.76 -32.47
C PHE A 336 -4.37 -21.13 -32.44
N GLU A 337 -4.48 -21.82 -33.58
CA GLU A 337 -5.03 -23.20 -33.62
C GLU A 337 -4.22 -24.20 -32.78
N GLN A 338 -2.91 -23.99 -32.67
CA GLN A 338 -2.00 -24.82 -31.86
C GLN A 338 -2.07 -24.51 -30.35
N GLU A 339 -2.77 -23.44 -29.94
CA GLU A 339 -2.89 -23.01 -28.55
C GLU A 339 -3.66 -24.04 -27.69
N ASN A 340 -4.65 -24.71 -28.27
CA ASN A 340 -5.37 -25.80 -27.61
C ASN A 340 -4.46 -27.00 -27.27
N SER A 341 -3.59 -27.40 -28.19
CA SER A 341 -2.62 -28.48 -27.95
C SER A 341 -1.58 -28.08 -26.89
N LYS A 342 -1.13 -26.81 -26.92
CA LYS A 342 -0.24 -26.25 -25.89
C LYS A 342 -0.90 -26.29 -24.51
N ARG A 343 -2.12 -25.76 -24.39
CA ARG A 343 -2.91 -25.76 -23.16
C ARG A 343 -3.04 -27.15 -22.58
N GLN A 344 -3.33 -28.16 -23.40
CA GLN A 344 -3.39 -29.56 -22.95
C GLN A 344 -2.07 -30.05 -22.34
N LYS A 345 -0.92 -29.71 -22.94
CA LYS A 345 0.41 -30.06 -22.40
C LYS A 345 0.69 -29.35 -21.07
N GLU A 346 0.43 -28.05 -20.99
CA GLU A 346 0.61 -27.28 -19.75
C GLU A 346 -0.28 -27.81 -18.61
N MET A 347 -1.54 -28.15 -18.91
CA MET A 347 -2.45 -28.73 -17.92
C MET A 347 -2.00 -30.12 -17.48
N SER A 348 -1.42 -30.92 -18.38
CA SER A 348 -0.83 -32.21 -18.03
C SER A 348 0.35 -32.06 -17.07
N GLU A 349 1.26 -31.12 -17.32
CA GLU A 349 2.39 -30.84 -16.44
C GLU A 349 1.97 -30.26 -15.08
N LEU A 350 1.00 -29.34 -15.07
CA LEU A 350 0.44 -28.81 -13.83
C LEU A 350 -0.23 -29.91 -12.99
N SER A 351 -0.92 -30.85 -13.64
CA SER A 351 -1.50 -32.04 -13.00
C SER A 351 -0.40 -32.90 -12.36
N LYS A 352 0.71 -33.15 -13.07
CA LYS A 352 1.85 -33.89 -12.52
C LYS A 352 2.48 -33.22 -11.29
N LEU A 353 2.54 -31.88 -11.27
CA LEU A 353 3.12 -31.15 -10.14
C LEU A 353 2.33 -31.36 -8.84
N ILE A 354 1.00 -31.19 -8.93
CA ILE A 354 0.12 -31.19 -7.77
C ILE A 354 -0.19 -32.63 -7.34
N HIS A 355 -0.87 -33.40 -8.20
CA HIS A 355 -1.13 -34.83 -8.11
C HIS A 355 -1.81 -35.30 -9.41
N PRO A 356 -1.49 -36.49 -9.94
CA PRO A 356 -2.18 -37.05 -11.10
C PRO A 356 -3.70 -37.04 -10.88
N ASP A 357 -4.45 -36.52 -11.85
CA ASP A 357 -5.92 -36.44 -11.89
C ASP A 357 -6.61 -35.50 -10.87
N SER A 358 -5.86 -34.60 -10.22
CA SER A 358 -6.40 -33.68 -9.19
C SER A 358 -7.01 -32.37 -9.71
N LEU A 359 -6.82 -32.01 -10.99
CA LEU A 359 -7.33 -30.74 -11.53
C LEU A 359 -8.84 -30.82 -11.83
N SER A 360 -9.64 -30.14 -11.01
CA SER A 360 -11.08 -29.96 -11.26
C SER A 360 -11.35 -29.14 -12.54
N GLN A 361 -12.57 -29.25 -13.09
CA GLN A 361 -12.94 -28.47 -14.28
C GLN A 361 -12.88 -26.96 -14.02
N SER A 362 -13.34 -26.51 -12.84
CA SER A 362 -13.24 -25.12 -12.41
C SER A 362 -11.79 -24.62 -12.36
N MET A 363 -10.83 -25.44 -11.89
CA MET A 363 -9.41 -25.07 -11.90
C MET A 363 -8.86 -24.93 -13.32
N LYS A 364 -9.25 -25.82 -14.24
CA LYS A 364 -8.86 -25.72 -15.65
C LYS A 364 -9.41 -24.45 -16.28
N ASP A 365 -10.70 -24.16 -16.08
CA ASP A 365 -11.38 -22.99 -16.64
C ASP A 365 -10.78 -21.68 -16.10
N ASN A 366 -10.34 -21.69 -14.84
CA ASN A 366 -9.72 -20.54 -14.19
C ASN A 366 -8.19 -20.45 -14.37
N THR A 367 -7.56 -21.38 -15.09
CA THR A 367 -6.16 -21.27 -15.50
C THR A 367 -6.06 -20.66 -16.89
N ILE A 368 -5.31 -19.58 -17.01
CA ILE A 368 -5.14 -18.87 -18.28
C ILE A 368 -3.84 -19.33 -18.91
N THR A 369 -3.91 -19.71 -20.18
CA THR A 369 -2.76 -20.16 -20.97
C THR A 369 -2.74 -19.31 -22.22
N SER A 370 -1.67 -18.57 -22.46
CA SER A 370 -1.61 -17.73 -23.67
C SER A 370 -0.20 -17.68 -24.26
N ARG A 371 -0.11 -17.52 -25.58
CA ARG A 371 1.12 -17.08 -26.25
C ARG A 371 1.14 -15.57 -26.24
N VAL A 372 2.20 -14.99 -25.69
CA VAL A 372 2.34 -13.55 -25.59
C VAL A 372 3.46 -13.12 -26.54
N LEU A 373 3.10 -12.40 -27.60
CA LEU A 373 4.05 -11.67 -28.45
C LEU A 373 4.61 -10.46 -27.64
N PRO A 374 5.72 -9.81 -28.05
CA PRO A 374 6.40 -8.74 -27.29
C PRO A 374 5.56 -7.51 -27.09
N VAL A 375 4.37 -7.46 -27.66
CA VAL A 375 3.45 -6.36 -27.50
C VAL A 375 3.06 -6.18 -26.01
N LEU A 376 3.25 -7.20 -25.14
CA LEU A 376 3.16 -7.01 -23.68
C LEU A 376 4.21 -6.00 -23.20
N TYR A 377 5.45 -6.08 -23.70
CA TYR A 377 6.45 -5.04 -23.50
C TYR A 377 5.95 -3.73 -24.11
N THR A 378 5.46 -3.70 -25.36
CA THR A 378 4.99 -2.45 -25.99
C THR A 378 3.85 -1.73 -25.24
N SER A 379 3.04 -2.44 -24.44
CA SER A 379 2.01 -1.85 -23.57
C SER A 379 2.55 -1.04 -22.38
N ILE A 380 3.74 -1.40 -21.85
CA ILE A 380 4.47 -0.61 -20.82
C ILE A 380 5.14 0.63 -21.46
N HIS A 381 5.24 0.59 -22.78
CA HIS A 381 6.03 1.42 -23.67
C HIS A 381 5.14 2.52 -24.34
N ALA A 382 3.82 2.35 -24.42
CA ALA A 382 2.88 3.24 -25.12
C ALA A 382 2.67 4.65 -24.50
N MET A 383 3.59 5.12 -23.66
CA MET A 383 3.56 6.47 -23.10
C MET A 383 4.44 7.49 -23.83
N GLN A 384 5.25 7.05 -24.81
CA GLN A 384 6.03 7.96 -25.65
C GLN A 384 5.87 7.62 -27.13
N GLY A 385 5.26 8.53 -27.90
CA GLY A 385 5.09 8.47 -29.36
C GLY A 385 3.67 8.14 -29.84
N ASN A 386 3.47 8.14 -31.17
CA ASN A 386 2.22 7.79 -31.87
C ASN A 386 1.87 6.29 -31.78
N ALA A 387 2.27 5.60 -30.71
CA ALA A 387 2.04 4.16 -30.51
C ALA A 387 0.56 3.78 -30.55
N HIS A 388 -0.33 4.70 -30.15
CA HIS A 388 -1.78 4.50 -30.25
C HIS A 388 -2.24 4.36 -31.70
N GLU A 389 -1.73 5.19 -32.61
CA GLU A 389 -2.04 5.15 -34.04
C GLU A 389 -1.53 3.83 -34.65
N ILE A 390 -0.31 3.41 -34.30
CA ILE A 390 0.27 2.14 -34.77
C ILE A 390 -0.52 0.92 -34.25
N ILE A 391 -0.98 0.94 -32.99
CA ILE A 391 -1.81 -0.13 -32.41
C ILE A 391 -3.17 -0.18 -33.11
N GLU A 392 -3.84 0.96 -33.32
CA GLU A 392 -5.11 1.04 -34.04
C GLU A 392 -4.98 0.56 -35.49
N GLU A 393 -3.92 0.95 -36.21
CA GLU A 393 -3.67 0.53 -37.58
C GLU A 393 -3.37 -0.97 -37.74
N ASN A 394 -3.00 -1.66 -36.65
CA ASN A 394 -2.61 -3.06 -36.65
C ASN A 394 -3.47 -3.94 -35.71
N GLU A 395 -4.68 -3.49 -35.36
CA GLU A 395 -5.61 -4.17 -34.45
C GLU A 395 -5.87 -5.64 -34.85
N ASP A 396 -6.11 -5.90 -36.15
CA ASP A 396 -6.35 -7.25 -36.69
C ASP A 396 -5.16 -8.20 -36.49
N TYR A 397 -3.92 -7.68 -36.52
CA TYR A 397 -2.71 -8.45 -36.24
C TYR A 397 -2.58 -8.70 -34.72
N LEU A 398 -2.87 -7.69 -33.90
CA LEU A 398 -2.78 -7.75 -32.44
C LEU A 398 -3.84 -8.66 -31.80
N LYS A 399 -4.97 -8.88 -32.47
CA LYS A 399 -6.00 -9.85 -32.07
C LYS A 399 -5.44 -11.25 -31.78
N TYR A 400 -4.36 -11.64 -32.47
CA TYR A 400 -3.74 -12.96 -32.34
C TYR A 400 -2.49 -12.96 -31.44
N ALA A 401 -2.18 -11.84 -30.78
CA ALA A 401 -0.99 -11.67 -29.93
C ALA A 401 -1.18 -12.14 -28.47
N GLY A 402 -2.39 -12.55 -28.08
CA GLY A 402 -2.74 -13.02 -26.74
C GLY A 402 -2.91 -11.93 -25.67
N ILE A 403 -2.53 -10.69 -25.95
CA ILE A 403 -2.52 -9.59 -24.97
C ILE A 403 -3.90 -9.02 -24.70
N ASP A 404 -4.72 -8.86 -25.73
CA ASP A 404 -6.10 -8.39 -25.54
C ASP A 404 -6.89 -9.38 -24.66
N GLN A 405 -6.67 -10.69 -24.89
CA GLN A 405 -7.18 -11.71 -23.99
C GLN A 405 -6.61 -11.56 -22.58
N LEU A 406 -5.29 -11.37 -22.41
CA LEU A 406 -4.69 -11.18 -21.09
C LEU A 406 -5.31 -10.01 -20.32
N ILE A 407 -5.42 -8.83 -20.97
CA ILE A 407 -6.00 -7.62 -20.39
C ILE A 407 -7.47 -7.87 -20.02
N THR A 408 -8.25 -8.42 -20.95
CA THR A 408 -9.66 -8.74 -20.73
C THR A 408 -9.85 -9.69 -19.54
N HIS A 409 -9.03 -10.73 -19.42
CA HIS A 409 -9.13 -11.67 -18.31
C HIS A 409 -8.72 -11.04 -16.97
N LEU A 410 -7.67 -10.20 -16.95
CA LEU A 410 -7.26 -9.47 -15.75
C LEU A 410 -8.33 -8.48 -15.31
N ASP A 411 -8.88 -7.70 -16.25
CA ASP A 411 -9.93 -6.72 -15.96
C ASP A 411 -11.22 -7.42 -15.51
N ALA A 412 -11.62 -8.52 -16.18
CA ALA A 412 -12.77 -9.32 -15.75
C ALA A 412 -12.57 -9.90 -14.35
N PHE A 413 -11.37 -10.38 -14.00
CA PHE A 413 -11.06 -10.87 -12.66
C PHE A 413 -11.16 -9.76 -11.60
N ILE A 414 -10.68 -8.56 -11.91
CA ILE A 414 -10.76 -7.40 -11.02
C ILE A 414 -12.22 -6.96 -10.84
N VAL A 415 -12.99 -6.92 -11.92
CA VAL A 415 -14.43 -6.63 -11.90
C VAL A 415 -15.15 -7.64 -11.03
N GLN A 416 -14.88 -8.94 -11.22
CA GLN A 416 -15.48 -10.02 -10.42
C GLN A 416 -15.21 -9.83 -8.92
N ARG A 417 -13.97 -9.54 -8.52
CA ARG A 417 -13.64 -9.25 -7.10
C ARG A 417 -14.31 -8.01 -6.56
N ASN A 418 -14.47 -6.99 -7.40
CA ASN A 418 -15.04 -5.70 -7.02
C ASN A 418 -16.54 -5.61 -7.32
N THR A 419 -17.22 -6.71 -7.66
CA THR A 419 -18.64 -6.71 -8.07
C THR A 419 -19.55 -6.03 -7.05
N SER A 420 -19.29 -6.18 -5.75
CA SER A 420 -20.04 -5.49 -4.70
C SER A 420 -19.82 -3.97 -4.73
N LEU A 421 -18.58 -3.54 -4.96
CA LEU A 421 -18.20 -2.13 -5.10
C LEU A 421 -18.78 -1.53 -6.40
N ILE A 422 -18.79 -2.30 -7.49
CA ILE A 422 -19.35 -1.90 -8.78
C ILE A 422 -20.86 -1.76 -8.69
N LYS A 423 -21.56 -2.73 -8.08
CA LYS A 423 -23.00 -2.61 -7.80
C LYS A 423 -23.30 -1.38 -6.93
N GLU A 424 -22.48 -1.09 -5.92
CA GLU A 424 -22.63 0.13 -5.12
C GLU A 424 -22.42 1.41 -5.96
N ILE A 425 -21.53 1.38 -6.95
CA ILE A 425 -21.33 2.49 -7.89
C ILE A 425 -22.52 2.63 -8.85
N GLU A 426 -23.01 1.53 -9.41
CA GLU A 426 -24.18 1.49 -10.30
C GLU A 426 -25.45 1.97 -9.58
N GLU A 427 -25.65 1.55 -8.33
CA GLU A 427 -26.73 2.02 -7.47
C GLU A 427 -26.62 3.54 -7.22
N LYS A 428 -25.41 4.06 -6.99
CA LYS A 428 -25.18 5.51 -6.85
C LYS A 428 -25.36 6.28 -8.15
N ILE A 429 -24.94 5.73 -9.29
CA ILE A 429 -25.15 6.35 -10.60
C ILE A 429 -26.65 6.40 -10.88
N SER A 430 -27.37 5.31 -10.62
CA SER A 430 -28.83 5.25 -10.72
C SER A 430 -29.50 6.25 -9.77
N ALA A 431 -29.02 6.38 -8.53
CA ALA A 431 -29.53 7.36 -7.58
C ALA A 431 -29.25 8.82 -8.01
N LEU A 432 -28.11 9.09 -8.65
CA LEU A 432 -27.78 10.40 -9.21
C LEU A 432 -28.61 10.73 -10.44
N GLN A 433 -28.84 9.76 -11.33
CA GLN A 433 -29.72 9.90 -12.49
C GLN A 433 -31.18 10.10 -12.06
N ASN A 434 -31.63 9.43 -11.00
CA ASN A 434 -32.95 9.63 -10.42
C ASN A 434 -33.06 10.99 -9.70
N LYS A 435 -31.99 11.48 -9.06
CA LYS A 435 -31.95 12.86 -8.53
C LYS A 435 -32.06 13.91 -9.63
N GLN A 436 -31.36 13.73 -10.75
CA GLN A 436 -31.48 14.61 -11.91
C GLN A 436 -32.88 14.58 -12.54
N LYS A 437 -33.56 13.43 -12.54
CA LYS A 437 -34.96 13.34 -12.98
C LYS A 437 -35.93 14.01 -12.02
N ASN A 438 -35.72 13.84 -10.70
CA ASN A 438 -36.60 14.42 -9.69
C ASN A 438 -36.44 15.95 -9.54
N GLU A 439 -35.24 16.48 -9.77
CA GLU A 439 -35.00 17.94 -9.82
C GLU A 439 -35.70 18.63 -11.01
N VAL A 440 -36.07 17.88 -12.06
CA VAL A 440 -36.83 18.42 -13.21
C VAL A 440 -38.35 18.39 -12.97
N THR A 441 -38.85 17.59 -12.03
CA THR A 441 -40.30 17.46 -11.74
C THR A 441 -40.79 18.25 -10.53
N GLU A 442 -39.93 18.76 -9.65
CA GLU A 442 -40.34 19.51 -8.43
C GLU A 442 -40.55 21.03 -8.65
N ASP A 443 -40.30 21.56 -9.86
CA ASP A 443 -40.43 23.01 -10.15
C ASP A 443 -41.89 23.49 -10.35
N GLN A 444 -42.88 22.62 -10.15
CA GLN A 444 -44.30 23.01 -10.16
C GLN A 444 -45.09 22.37 -9.03
N GLU A 445 -44.86 22.81 -7.78
CA GLU A 445 -45.95 22.97 -6.82
C GLU A 445 -45.49 23.68 -5.54
N SER A 446 -46.41 24.41 -4.92
CA SER A 446 -46.29 25.12 -3.63
C SER A 446 -45.74 26.56 -3.62
N LYS A 447 -46.50 27.49 -4.23
CA LYS A 447 -46.68 28.83 -3.64
C LYS A 447 -47.78 28.73 -2.59
N ASN A 448 -47.41 28.76 -1.30
CA ASN A 448 -48.24 29.31 -0.23
C ASN A 448 -47.33 29.68 0.94
N GLY A 449 -47.27 30.98 1.24
CA GLY A 449 -46.46 31.50 2.32
C GLY A 449 -47.17 31.41 3.66
N THR A 450 -46.42 31.26 4.75
CA THR A 450 -46.62 32.04 5.99
C THR A 450 -45.47 31.87 6.99
N SER A 451 -45.22 32.96 7.71
CA SER A 451 -44.65 33.15 9.04
C SER A 451 -43.37 32.39 9.46
N SER A 452 -42.29 33.17 9.56
CA SER A 452 -41.11 32.88 10.37
C SER A 452 -41.45 32.97 11.87
N GLN A 453 -41.52 31.82 12.56
CA GLN A 453 -41.29 31.77 14.00
C GLN A 453 -39.80 31.51 14.26
N SER A 454 -39.17 32.43 14.99
CA SER A 454 -37.82 32.30 15.52
C SER A 454 -37.83 31.27 16.65
N THR A 455 -37.38 30.05 16.38
CA THR A 455 -37.02 29.10 17.43
C THR A 455 -35.76 29.61 18.15
N SER A 456 -35.84 29.67 19.48
CA SER A 456 -34.79 30.28 20.30
C SER A 456 -33.49 29.47 20.29
N PHE A 457 -32.36 30.17 20.36
CA PHE A 457 -30.98 29.65 20.51
C PHE A 457 -30.83 28.55 21.59
N ALA A 458 -31.74 28.47 22.57
CA ALA A 458 -31.71 27.50 23.65
C ALA A 458 -32.06 26.06 23.20
N GLN A 459 -33.00 25.89 22.25
CA GLN A 459 -33.38 24.56 21.73
C GLN A 459 -32.27 23.94 20.88
N GLU A 460 -31.59 24.76 20.07
CA GLU A 460 -30.47 24.31 19.21
C GLU A 460 -29.27 23.83 20.04
N SER A 461 -28.97 24.49 21.17
CA SER A 461 -27.89 24.10 22.09
C SER A 461 -28.15 22.79 22.85
N SER A 462 -29.41 22.55 23.26
CA SER A 462 -29.83 21.30 23.93
C SER A 462 -29.78 20.11 22.97
N PHE A 463 -30.26 20.31 21.74
CA PHE A 463 -30.24 19.31 20.68
C PHE A 463 -28.81 18.91 20.29
N LEU A 464 -27.94 19.90 20.06
CA LEU A 464 -26.52 19.67 19.77
C LEU A 464 -25.84 18.83 20.85
N LYS A 465 -26.12 19.13 22.12
CA LYS A 465 -25.59 18.37 23.26
C LYS A 465 -26.06 16.91 23.25
N LYS A 466 -27.36 16.65 23.02
CA LYS A 466 -27.89 15.28 22.92
C LYS A 466 -27.25 14.48 21.78
N ASN A 467 -27.00 15.12 20.63
CA ASN A 467 -26.34 14.48 19.51
C ASN A 467 -24.83 14.26 19.76
N GLU A 468 -24.14 15.19 20.42
CA GLU A 468 -22.75 15.03 20.87
C GLU A 468 -22.63 13.89 21.90
N ASP A 469 -23.61 13.74 22.80
CA ASP A 469 -23.67 12.64 23.77
C ASP A 469 -23.84 11.29 23.06
N LEU A 470 -24.78 11.16 22.12
CA LEU A 470 -24.95 9.96 21.28
C LEU A 470 -23.65 9.61 20.54
N PHE A 471 -23.00 10.62 19.96
CA PHE A 471 -21.76 10.47 19.22
C PHE A 471 -20.60 10.00 20.12
N SER A 472 -20.47 10.55 21.32
CA SER A 472 -19.48 10.10 22.31
C SER A 472 -19.76 8.68 22.81
N GLY A 473 -21.04 8.31 22.93
CA GLY A 473 -21.49 6.99 23.33
C GLY A 473 -21.09 5.91 22.32
N VAL A 474 -21.35 6.14 21.03
CA VAL A 474 -20.95 5.18 20.00
C VAL A 474 -19.42 5.07 19.90
N LYS A 475 -18.65 6.16 20.06
CA LYS A 475 -17.18 6.09 20.08
C LYS A 475 -16.68 5.12 21.16
N LYS A 476 -17.14 5.32 22.40
CA LYS A 476 -16.78 4.45 23.54
C LYS A 476 -17.22 3.00 23.28
N LYS A 477 -18.39 2.81 22.66
CA LYS A 477 -18.90 1.49 22.28
C LYS A 477 -18.00 0.80 21.26
N LEU A 478 -17.50 1.50 20.25
CA LEU A 478 -16.56 0.95 19.26
C LEU A 478 -15.23 0.55 19.90
N GLU A 479 -14.63 1.43 20.71
CA GLU A 479 -13.40 1.12 21.44
C GLU A 479 -13.58 -0.08 22.38
N HIS A 480 -14.76 -0.17 23.02
CA HIS A 480 -15.12 -1.31 23.86
C HIS A 480 -15.25 -2.61 23.06
N ILE A 481 -15.94 -2.60 21.91
CA ILE A 481 -16.08 -3.78 21.03
C ILE A 481 -14.71 -4.29 20.56
N ILE A 482 -13.82 -3.38 20.15
CA ILE A 482 -12.44 -3.72 19.73
C ILE A 482 -11.69 -4.34 20.91
N THR A 483 -11.69 -3.67 22.05
CA THR A 483 -10.98 -4.11 23.26
C THR A 483 -11.51 -5.46 23.75
N GLU A 484 -12.83 -5.63 23.83
CA GLU A 484 -13.44 -6.88 24.26
C GLU A 484 -13.15 -8.03 23.31
N THR A 485 -13.20 -7.79 22.00
CA THR A 485 -12.91 -8.81 21.00
C THR A 485 -11.45 -9.27 21.10
N VAL A 486 -10.50 -8.34 21.26
CA VAL A 486 -9.08 -8.68 21.35
C VAL A 486 -8.71 -9.27 22.72
N GLU A 487 -9.17 -8.67 23.82
CA GLU A 487 -8.81 -9.11 25.17
C GLU A 487 -9.54 -10.38 25.62
N LYS A 488 -10.74 -10.67 25.09
CA LYS A 488 -11.49 -11.88 25.46
C LYS A 488 -11.50 -12.93 24.36
N LYS A 489 -12.03 -12.60 23.17
CA LYS A 489 -12.26 -13.60 22.11
C LYS A 489 -10.92 -14.10 21.56
N MET A 490 -10.03 -13.20 21.17
CA MET A 490 -8.70 -13.55 20.67
C MET A 490 -7.84 -14.22 21.75
N GLU A 491 -7.81 -13.71 22.99
CA GLU A 491 -7.09 -14.36 24.09
C GLU A 491 -7.55 -15.81 24.33
N SER A 492 -8.85 -16.06 24.32
CA SER A 492 -9.39 -17.42 24.51
C SER A 492 -8.94 -18.40 23.43
N ILE A 493 -8.77 -17.92 22.19
CA ILE A 493 -8.24 -18.68 21.07
C ILE A 493 -6.74 -18.87 21.26
N PHE A 494 -6.00 -17.82 21.61
CA PHE A 494 -4.56 -17.87 21.81
C PHE A 494 -4.14 -18.85 22.91
N VAL A 495 -4.90 -18.94 24.01
CA VAL A 495 -4.63 -19.91 25.07
C VAL A 495 -4.75 -21.35 24.55
N LYS A 496 -5.80 -21.65 23.77
CA LYS A 496 -5.99 -22.99 23.16
C LYS A 496 -4.95 -23.25 22.08
N PHE A 497 -4.69 -22.26 21.25
CA PHE A 497 -3.71 -22.32 20.18
C PHE A 497 -2.29 -22.57 20.72
N ALA A 498 -1.90 -21.91 21.81
CA ALA A 498 -0.60 -22.14 22.44
C ALA A 498 -0.42 -23.60 22.89
N GLN A 499 -1.49 -24.26 23.34
CA GLN A 499 -1.44 -25.69 23.69
C GLN A 499 -1.23 -26.57 22.44
N HIS A 500 -1.91 -26.26 21.34
CA HIS A 500 -1.72 -26.96 20.06
C HIS A 500 -0.32 -26.73 19.50
N ALA A 501 0.17 -25.49 19.51
CA ALA A 501 1.53 -25.13 19.09
C ALA A 501 2.58 -25.88 19.93
N MET A 502 2.37 -25.98 21.25
CA MET A 502 3.24 -26.79 22.12
C MET A 502 3.22 -28.28 21.77
N LYS A 503 2.05 -28.83 21.43
CA LYS A 503 1.96 -30.23 20.96
C LYS A 503 2.71 -30.43 19.65
N ARG A 504 2.59 -29.50 18.68
CA ARG A 504 3.38 -29.51 17.45
C ARG A 504 4.88 -29.42 17.75
N TRP A 505 5.29 -28.56 18.69
CA TRP A 505 6.68 -28.47 19.13
C TRP A 505 7.20 -29.79 19.70
N THR A 506 6.43 -30.51 20.51
CA THR A 506 6.88 -31.83 21.03
C THR A 506 7.14 -32.87 19.93
N GLN A 507 6.48 -32.73 18.77
CA GLN A 507 6.65 -33.65 17.64
C GLN A 507 7.90 -33.34 16.80
N ILE A 508 8.31 -32.07 16.72
CA ILE A 508 9.43 -31.63 15.87
C ILE A 508 10.69 -31.30 16.67
N GLY A 509 10.55 -30.89 17.93
CA GLY A 509 11.63 -30.31 18.74
C GLY A 509 12.80 -31.25 18.99
N ASN A 510 12.58 -32.56 19.03
CA ASN A 510 13.65 -33.55 19.16
C ASN A 510 14.52 -33.66 17.89
N ARG A 511 13.97 -33.32 16.72
CA ARG A 511 14.70 -33.27 15.44
C ARG A 511 15.43 -31.95 15.23
N VAL A 512 15.18 -30.95 16.08
CA VAL A 512 15.87 -29.66 16.03
C VAL A 512 17.21 -29.77 16.77
N ASN A 513 18.27 -29.87 15.98
CA ASN A 513 19.67 -30.07 16.38
C ASN A 513 20.62 -29.05 15.74
N ASN A 514 20.13 -28.18 14.85
CA ASN A 514 20.90 -27.12 14.19
C ASN A 514 20.34 -25.74 14.54
N PRO A 515 21.18 -24.78 15.00
CA PRO A 515 20.71 -23.44 15.36
C PRO A 515 20.18 -22.63 14.16
N GLY A 516 20.64 -22.94 12.93
CA GLY A 516 20.24 -22.29 11.67
C GLY A 516 18.72 -22.27 11.42
N ILE A 517 17.97 -23.24 11.97
CA ILE A 517 16.50 -23.27 11.87
C ILE A 517 15.85 -22.06 12.56
N PHE A 518 16.52 -21.45 13.53
CA PHE A 518 16.06 -20.26 14.27
C PHE A 518 16.49 -18.95 13.62
N ASN A 519 17.15 -18.97 12.46
CA ASN A 519 17.61 -17.74 11.82
C ASN A 519 16.41 -16.77 11.60
N PRO A 520 16.47 -15.56 12.19
CA PRO A 520 15.34 -14.64 12.22
C PRO A 520 14.95 -14.08 10.85
N GLN A 521 15.84 -14.13 9.84
CA GLN A 521 15.56 -13.59 8.50
C GLN A 521 14.53 -14.44 7.73
N PHE A 522 14.34 -15.70 8.13
CA PHE A 522 13.45 -16.64 7.44
C PHE A 522 12.06 -16.74 8.06
N TYR A 523 11.77 -16.02 9.15
CA TYR A 523 10.49 -16.08 9.86
C TYR A 523 10.03 -17.53 10.14
N GLY A 524 10.97 -18.44 10.45
CA GLY A 524 10.68 -19.85 10.73
C GLY A 524 10.40 -20.72 9.50
N LYS A 525 10.62 -20.21 8.28
CA LYS A 525 10.45 -20.93 7.00
C LYS A 525 11.78 -21.28 6.30
N ASN A 526 12.91 -21.33 7.03
CA ASN A 526 14.24 -21.50 6.43
C ASN A 526 14.28 -22.70 5.44
N PRO A 527 14.54 -22.50 4.13
CA PRO A 527 14.42 -23.54 3.11
C PRO A 527 15.41 -24.70 3.30
N LEU A 528 16.55 -24.49 3.97
CA LEU A 528 17.59 -25.50 4.16
C LEU A 528 17.23 -26.63 5.13
N PHE A 529 16.15 -26.46 5.90
CA PHE A 529 15.70 -27.43 6.90
C PHE A 529 14.39 -28.07 6.47
N LYS A 530 14.28 -29.39 6.66
CA LYS A 530 13.05 -30.14 6.37
C LYS A 530 11.90 -29.71 7.29
N ASP A 531 12.16 -29.63 8.58
CA ASP A 531 11.20 -29.11 9.57
C ASP A 531 11.18 -27.57 9.52
N LYS A 532 9.98 -26.97 9.54
CA LYS A 532 9.79 -25.50 9.58
C LYS A 532 9.23 -25.11 10.93
N LEU A 533 9.75 -24.04 11.56
CA LEU A 533 9.21 -23.52 12.82
C LEU A 533 7.89 -22.76 12.62
N TYR A 534 7.65 -22.22 11.42
CA TYR A 534 6.39 -21.53 11.12
C TYR A 534 5.17 -22.45 11.30
N ILE A 535 5.34 -23.78 11.18
CA ILE A 535 4.27 -24.78 11.42
C ILE A 535 3.66 -24.69 12.82
N LEU A 536 4.40 -24.15 13.79
CA LEU A 536 3.89 -23.92 15.14
C LEU A 536 2.71 -22.94 15.14
N PHE A 537 2.68 -22.03 14.15
CA PHE A 537 1.68 -20.99 13.98
C PHE A 537 0.74 -21.23 12.79
N ASP A 538 0.84 -22.39 12.12
CA ASP A 538 -0.07 -22.76 11.04
C ASP A 538 -1.52 -22.82 11.52
N ASP A 539 -2.44 -22.44 10.63
CA ASP A 539 -3.89 -22.35 10.83
C ASP A 539 -4.36 -21.24 11.80
N LEU A 540 -3.45 -20.49 12.44
CA LEU A 540 -3.83 -19.37 13.29
C LEU A 540 -4.62 -18.32 12.51
N ASP A 541 -4.26 -18.07 11.25
CA ASP A 541 -4.98 -17.18 10.33
C ASP A 541 -6.43 -17.62 10.08
N LYS A 542 -6.66 -18.95 9.98
CA LYS A 542 -7.99 -19.53 9.84
C LYS A 542 -8.81 -19.40 11.11
N GLU A 543 -8.20 -19.67 12.28
CA GLU A 543 -8.87 -19.49 13.58
C GLU A 543 -9.22 -18.03 13.86
N MET A 544 -8.41 -17.09 13.34
CA MET A 544 -8.63 -15.66 13.52
C MET A 544 -9.61 -15.04 12.52
N SER A 545 -9.82 -15.65 11.35
CA SER A 545 -10.74 -15.12 10.33
C SER A 545 -12.17 -14.89 10.86
N PRO A 546 -12.82 -15.85 11.56
CA PRO A 546 -14.14 -15.64 12.16
C PRO A 546 -14.19 -14.54 13.23
N VAL A 547 -13.07 -14.32 13.94
CA VAL A 547 -12.95 -13.25 14.93
C VAL A 547 -12.98 -11.90 14.24
N PHE A 548 -12.25 -11.75 13.13
CA PHE A 548 -12.25 -10.52 12.35
C PHE A 548 -13.61 -10.26 11.70
N GLU A 549 -14.25 -11.28 11.13
CA GLU A 549 -15.61 -11.16 10.61
C GLU A 549 -16.60 -10.70 11.69
N THR A 550 -16.51 -11.30 12.88
CA THR A 550 -17.35 -10.93 14.03
C THR A 550 -17.08 -9.50 14.49
N LEU A 551 -15.80 -9.10 14.58
CA LEU A 551 -15.40 -7.74 14.94
C LEU A 551 -16.03 -6.73 13.98
N ILE A 552 -15.83 -6.92 12.67
CA ILE A 552 -16.35 -6.00 11.66
C ILE A 552 -17.88 -5.93 11.72
N ARG A 553 -18.56 -7.07 11.88
CA ARG A 553 -20.02 -7.13 12.03
C ARG A 553 -20.51 -6.38 13.27
N GLU A 554 -19.86 -6.53 14.42
CA GLU A 554 -20.24 -5.85 15.67
C GLU A 554 -20.00 -4.34 15.58
N LEU A 555 -18.90 -3.90 14.96
CA LEU A 555 -18.65 -2.48 14.69
C LEU A 555 -19.71 -1.88 13.76
N GLN A 556 -20.08 -2.60 12.70
CA GLN A 556 -21.14 -2.19 11.77
C GLN A 556 -22.50 -2.11 12.48
N ALA A 557 -22.83 -3.07 13.34
CA ALA A 557 -24.06 -3.07 14.11
C ALA A 557 -24.14 -1.88 15.07
N ALA A 558 -23.05 -1.57 15.79
CA ALA A 558 -22.98 -0.40 16.67
C ALA A 558 -23.20 0.92 15.92
N LEU A 559 -22.68 1.02 14.70
CA LEU A 559 -22.86 2.20 13.85
C LEU A 559 -24.26 2.29 13.24
N ALA A 560 -24.87 1.15 12.90
CA ALA A 560 -26.27 1.09 12.47
C ALA A 560 -27.25 1.44 13.59
N GLU A 561 -26.96 1.04 14.82
CA GLU A 561 -27.71 1.45 16.01
C GLU A 561 -27.60 2.96 16.23
N TYR A 562 -26.38 3.51 16.18
CA TYR A 562 -26.17 4.96 16.24
C TYR A 562 -26.93 5.69 15.13
N LYS A 563 -26.91 5.17 13.90
CA LYS A 563 -27.69 5.72 12.77
C LYS A 563 -29.18 5.81 13.12
N SER A 564 -29.72 4.74 13.69
CA SER A 564 -31.14 4.64 14.03
C SER A 564 -31.51 5.61 15.17
N GLN A 565 -30.68 5.67 16.21
CA GLN A 565 -30.83 6.61 17.33
C GLN A 565 -30.71 8.06 16.88
N ALA A 566 -29.77 8.36 15.98
CA ALA A 566 -29.62 9.67 15.39
C ALA A 566 -30.87 10.04 14.59
N ILE A 567 -31.34 9.20 13.66
CA ILE A 567 -32.58 9.45 12.89
C ILE A 567 -33.77 9.71 13.82
N ALA A 568 -33.91 8.90 14.88
CA ALA A 568 -34.99 9.09 15.86
C ALA A 568 -34.88 10.45 16.57
N LEU A 569 -33.68 10.82 17.05
CA LEU A 569 -33.42 12.11 17.68
C LEU A 569 -33.71 13.28 16.73
N PHE A 570 -33.24 13.19 15.49
CA PHE A 570 -33.51 14.18 14.45
C PHE A 570 -35.01 14.29 14.17
N THR A 571 -35.72 13.17 14.08
CA THR A 571 -37.16 13.16 13.76
C THR A 571 -38.00 13.72 14.91
N SER A 572 -37.65 13.43 16.17
CA SER A 572 -38.40 13.90 17.34
C SER A 572 -38.20 15.39 17.65
N GLU A 573 -37.03 15.96 17.34
CA GLU A 573 -36.67 17.32 17.72
C GLU A 573 -36.95 18.35 16.60
N LEU A 574 -37.17 17.91 15.36
CA LEU A 574 -37.38 18.76 14.18
C LEU A 574 -38.85 18.82 13.70
N ASP A 575 -39.81 18.68 14.62
CA ASP A 575 -41.23 18.53 14.29
C ASP A 575 -41.77 19.68 13.40
N GLY A 576 -42.33 19.33 12.24
CA GLY A 576 -42.97 20.28 11.31
C GLY A 576 -42.23 20.57 9.98
N LYS A 577 -42.48 19.73 8.97
CA LYS A 577 -42.39 20.02 7.51
C LYS A 577 -41.04 20.37 6.87
N ARG A 578 -39.88 20.21 7.52
CA ARG A 578 -38.59 20.60 6.90
C ARG A 578 -37.51 19.54 6.75
N VAL A 579 -37.67 18.32 7.27
CA VAL A 579 -36.62 17.30 7.19
C VAL A 579 -37.20 15.95 6.78
N ASN A 580 -36.86 15.49 5.58
CA ASN A 580 -37.16 14.14 5.11
C ASN A 580 -36.22 13.16 5.84
N SER A 581 -36.77 12.23 6.62
CA SER A 581 -36.01 11.18 7.33
C SER A 581 -35.08 10.39 6.41
N HIS A 582 -35.44 10.28 5.13
CA HIS A 582 -34.61 9.69 4.08
C HIS A 582 -33.33 10.49 3.80
N THR A 583 -33.39 11.83 3.79
CA THR A 583 -32.22 12.71 3.56
C THR A 583 -31.24 12.65 4.72
N VAL A 584 -31.76 12.59 5.95
CA VAL A 584 -30.98 12.39 7.18
C VAL A 584 -30.29 11.03 7.15
N GLY A 585 -31.06 9.98 6.85
CA GLY A 585 -30.55 8.62 6.74
C GLY A 585 -29.45 8.46 5.68
N ASN A 586 -29.58 9.11 4.52
CA ASN A 586 -28.57 9.08 3.45
C ASN A 586 -27.29 9.84 3.82
N SER A 587 -27.41 10.95 4.53
CA SER A 587 -26.26 11.74 4.98
C SER A 587 -25.48 11.04 6.10
N LEU A 588 -26.21 10.45 7.04
CA LEU A 588 -25.68 9.54 8.06
C LEU A 588 -24.97 8.35 7.43
N GLU A 589 -25.61 7.69 6.47
CA GLU A 589 -25.02 6.55 5.76
C GLU A 589 -23.67 6.94 5.15
N HIS A 590 -23.61 8.07 4.45
CA HIS A 590 -22.37 8.55 3.84
C HIS A 590 -21.25 8.77 4.86
N ALA A 591 -21.56 9.41 5.99
CA ALA A 591 -20.61 9.64 7.08
C ALA A 591 -20.11 8.32 7.69
N LEU A 592 -21.00 7.36 7.90
CA LEU A 592 -20.67 6.05 8.47
C LEU A 592 -19.87 5.20 7.48
N THR A 593 -20.20 5.23 6.18
CA THR A 593 -19.36 4.55 5.18
C THR A 593 -17.99 5.23 5.04
N TRP A 594 -17.89 6.55 5.25
CA TRP A 594 -16.60 7.22 5.31
C TRP A 594 -15.75 6.76 6.51
N HIS A 595 -16.38 6.54 7.68
CA HIS A 595 -15.71 6.01 8.87
C HIS A 595 -15.10 4.62 8.63
N PHE A 596 -15.78 3.73 7.90
CA PHE A 596 -15.19 2.45 7.48
C PHE A 596 -14.15 2.57 6.35
N GLY A 597 -14.09 3.71 5.68
CA GLY A 597 -13.12 4.03 4.62
C GLY A 597 -13.49 3.44 3.26
N LYS A 598 -13.73 4.29 2.25
CA LYS A 598 -13.99 3.82 0.87
C LYS A 598 -12.74 3.58 0.02
N THR A 599 -11.57 4.13 0.38
CA THR A 599 -10.44 4.16 -0.57
C THR A 599 -9.03 4.00 0.03
N ARG A 600 -8.83 4.12 1.35
CA ARG A 600 -7.49 3.97 1.96
C ARG A 600 -7.63 3.38 3.36
N SER A 601 -6.87 2.33 3.68
CA SER A 601 -6.84 1.62 4.98
C SER A 601 -8.24 1.35 5.56
N SER A 602 -9.14 0.81 4.74
CA SER A 602 -10.51 0.53 5.13
C SER A 602 -10.55 -0.44 6.31
N MET A 603 -11.42 -0.18 7.28
CA MET A 603 -11.59 -1.05 8.45
C MET A 603 -12.44 -2.26 8.04
N ASN A 604 -11.80 -3.20 7.35
CA ASN A 604 -12.43 -4.43 6.85
C ASN A 604 -11.61 -5.66 7.26
N GLU A 605 -12.16 -6.83 6.96
CA GLU A 605 -11.55 -8.12 7.29
C GLU A 605 -10.13 -8.26 6.69
N HIS A 606 -9.94 -7.83 5.45
CA HIS A 606 -8.65 -7.92 4.76
C HIS A 606 -7.57 -7.07 5.45
N THR A 607 -7.89 -5.83 5.84
CA THR A 607 -6.98 -4.97 6.61
C THR A 607 -6.66 -5.59 7.97
N CYS A 608 -7.63 -6.21 8.65
CA CYS A 608 -7.39 -6.92 9.91
C CYS A 608 -6.41 -8.08 9.70
N LYS A 609 -6.61 -8.90 8.65
CA LYS A 609 -5.72 -10.02 8.31
C LYS A 609 -4.29 -9.58 8.02
N LEU A 610 -4.11 -8.57 7.17
CA LEU A 610 -2.78 -8.04 6.84
C LEU A 610 -2.08 -7.45 8.07
N THR A 611 -2.82 -6.69 8.88
CA THR A 611 -2.29 -6.09 10.12
C THR A 611 -1.88 -7.17 11.12
N PHE A 612 -2.70 -8.22 11.25
CA PHE A 612 -2.41 -9.36 12.11
C PHE A 612 -1.18 -10.15 11.65
N GLU A 613 -1.10 -10.49 10.36
CA GLU A 613 0.03 -11.25 9.81
C GLU A 613 1.35 -10.49 9.93
N LYS A 614 1.32 -9.18 9.71
CA LYS A 614 2.47 -8.30 9.97
C LYS A 614 2.95 -8.42 11.41
N HIS A 615 2.05 -8.25 12.39
CA HIS A 615 2.40 -8.33 13.81
C HIS A 615 2.83 -9.74 14.23
N LEU A 616 2.30 -10.79 13.61
CA LEU A 616 2.72 -12.17 13.84
C LEU A 616 4.16 -12.40 13.39
N LYS A 617 4.53 -11.99 12.17
CA LYS A 617 5.91 -12.11 11.67
C LYS A 617 6.89 -11.34 12.55
N ASP A 618 6.55 -10.10 12.90
CA ASP A 618 7.36 -9.25 13.78
C ASP A 618 7.55 -9.86 15.17
N SER A 619 6.46 -10.37 15.76
CA SER A 619 6.50 -10.98 17.09
C SER A 619 7.26 -12.29 17.08
N LEU A 620 7.09 -13.11 16.04
CA LEU A 620 7.83 -14.36 15.84
C LEU A 620 9.34 -14.09 15.77
N LYS A 621 9.75 -13.08 15.00
CA LYS A 621 11.14 -12.65 14.88
C LYS A 621 11.72 -12.26 16.25
N ARG A 622 11.10 -11.28 16.93
CA ARG A 622 11.64 -10.68 18.16
C ARG A 622 11.56 -11.58 19.40
N HIS A 623 10.49 -12.37 19.53
CA HIS A 623 10.19 -13.06 20.78
C HIS A 623 10.49 -14.57 20.75
N LEU A 624 10.73 -15.15 19.56
CA LEU A 624 11.05 -16.57 19.41
C LEU A 624 12.35 -16.78 18.66
N LEU A 625 12.50 -16.24 17.44
CA LEU A 625 13.63 -16.56 16.57
C LEU A 625 14.94 -15.90 17.04
N GLU A 626 14.96 -14.59 17.25
CA GLU A 626 16.17 -13.87 17.71
C GLU A 626 16.69 -14.43 19.05
N PRO A 627 15.87 -14.62 20.11
CA PRO A 627 16.35 -15.24 21.34
C PRO A 627 16.85 -16.67 21.15
N ALA A 628 16.14 -17.46 20.33
CA ALA A 628 16.50 -18.86 20.09
C ALA A 628 17.82 -19.00 19.31
N TYR A 629 18.05 -18.09 18.37
CA TYR A 629 19.26 -18.07 17.55
C TYR A 629 20.50 -17.71 18.39
N LYS A 630 20.34 -16.87 19.43
CA LYS A 630 21.43 -16.48 20.34
C LYS A 630 21.65 -17.46 21.50
N ASP A 631 20.58 -17.96 22.13
CA ASP A 631 20.66 -18.76 23.37
C ASP A 631 21.09 -20.23 23.14
N GLY A 632 21.14 -20.70 21.89
CA GLY A 632 21.46 -22.08 21.53
C GLY A 632 20.28 -23.06 21.72
N ILE A 633 20.40 -24.25 21.12
CA ILE A 633 19.28 -25.19 20.94
C ILE A 633 18.71 -25.71 22.27
N GLU A 634 19.55 -26.19 23.18
CA GLU A 634 19.09 -26.83 24.43
C GLU A 634 18.43 -25.83 25.39
N HIS A 635 18.89 -24.59 25.37
CA HIS A 635 18.25 -23.52 26.11
C HIS A 635 16.89 -23.16 25.51
N THR A 636 16.84 -23.05 24.18
CA THR A 636 15.62 -22.79 23.41
C THR A 636 14.57 -23.88 23.62
N LYS A 637 14.95 -25.16 23.58
CA LYS A 637 14.04 -26.29 23.81
C LYS A 637 13.29 -26.16 25.13
N ARG A 638 13.98 -25.76 26.21
CA ARG A 638 13.38 -25.56 27.53
C ARG A 638 12.49 -24.32 27.61
N LYS A 639 12.82 -23.25 26.86
CA LYS A 639 12.08 -21.98 26.87
C LYS A 639 10.99 -21.88 25.79
N MET A 640 10.89 -22.80 24.84
CA MET A 640 10.00 -22.67 23.68
C MET A 640 8.55 -22.33 24.05
N GLY A 641 8.00 -22.98 25.08
CA GLY A 641 6.64 -22.67 25.54
C GLY A 641 6.45 -21.26 26.08
N ARG A 642 7.51 -20.65 26.62
CA ARG A 642 7.52 -19.24 27.00
C ARG A 642 7.59 -18.36 25.76
N HIS A 643 8.45 -18.69 24.80
CA HIS A 643 8.58 -17.94 23.54
C HIS A 643 7.25 -17.91 22.76
N ILE A 644 6.58 -19.04 22.58
CA ILE A 644 5.28 -19.12 21.90
C ILE A 644 4.24 -18.21 22.58
N LYS A 645 4.15 -18.23 23.92
CA LYS A 645 3.23 -17.37 24.68
C LYS A 645 3.57 -15.89 24.52
N ASN A 646 4.86 -15.54 24.55
CA ASN A 646 5.33 -14.17 24.35
C ASN A 646 4.98 -13.65 22.95
N VAL A 647 5.14 -14.49 21.91
CA VAL A 647 4.73 -14.15 20.54
C VAL A 647 3.24 -13.80 20.50
N LEU A 648 2.37 -14.70 20.99
CA LEU A 648 0.92 -14.48 20.97
C LEU A 648 0.51 -13.23 21.77
N SER A 649 1.11 -13.02 22.95
CA SER A 649 0.85 -11.84 23.78
C SER A 649 1.25 -10.54 23.07
N ALA A 650 2.43 -10.51 22.45
CA ALA A 650 2.92 -9.35 21.71
C ALA A 650 2.08 -9.03 20.47
N VAL A 651 1.64 -10.06 19.73
CA VAL A 651 0.71 -9.89 18.59
C VAL A 651 -0.57 -9.22 19.06
N ARG A 652 -1.18 -9.71 20.14
CA ARG A 652 -2.42 -9.19 20.70
C ARG A 652 -2.31 -7.71 21.06
N THR A 653 -1.27 -7.34 21.81
CA THR A 653 -1.05 -5.95 22.26
C THR A 653 -0.79 -5.01 21.08
N SER A 654 0.04 -5.42 20.13
CA SER A 654 0.38 -4.59 18.97
C SER A 654 -0.81 -4.42 18.03
N PHE A 655 -1.58 -5.50 17.81
CA PHE A 655 -2.80 -5.47 17.01
C PHE A 655 -3.88 -4.56 17.63
N LEU A 656 -4.11 -4.67 18.94
CA LEU A 656 -5.08 -3.83 19.66
C LEU A 656 -4.76 -2.34 19.47
N LYS A 657 -3.49 -1.97 19.67
CA LYS A 657 -3.02 -0.58 19.54
C LYS A 657 -3.28 -0.03 18.13
N ASP A 658 -2.92 -0.78 17.11
CA ASP A 658 -3.05 -0.33 15.71
C ASP A 658 -4.51 -0.20 15.27
N ILE A 659 -5.37 -1.16 15.64
CA ILE A 659 -6.81 -1.10 15.30
C ILE A 659 -7.51 0.05 16.02
N ILE A 660 -7.18 0.30 17.29
CA ILE A 660 -7.70 1.48 18.02
C ILE A 660 -7.21 2.78 17.38
N SER A 661 -5.93 2.87 17.01
CA SER A 661 -5.38 4.05 16.32
C SER A 661 -6.13 4.31 15.02
N LEU A 662 -6.33 3.27 14.21
CA LEU A 662 -7.04 3.34 12.94
C LEU A 662 -8.50 3.81 13.12
N CYS A 663 -9.19 3.35 14.17
CA CYS A 663 -10.54 3.79 14.48
C CYS A 663 -10.57 5.27 14.92
N ASN A 664 -9.62 5.69 15.76
CA ASN A 664 -9.54 7.04 16.30
C ASN A 664 -9.17 8.10 15.25
N GLU A 665 -8.24 7.80 14.35
CA GLU A 665 -7.89 8.67 13.23
C GLU A 665 -9.10 8.98 12.31
N ARG A 666 -10.11 8.10 12.32
CA ARG A 666 -11.33 8.18 11.50
C ARG A 666 -12.53 8.72 12.25
N TRP A 667 -12.36 9.26 13.47
CA TRP A 667 -13.43 9.80 14.30
C TRP A 667 -13.29 11.34 14.49
N PRO A 668 -13.81 12.19 13.57
CA PRO A 668 -13.65 13.64 13.65
C PRO A 668 -14.48 14.28 14.76
N SER A 669 -13.94 15.30 15.43
CA SER A 669 -14.59 15.98 16.57
C SER A 669 -15.86 16.77 16.21
N ASN A 670 -15.97 17.27 14.97
CA ASN A 670 -17.18 18.00 14.52
C ASN A 670 -18.09 17.15 13.61
N LEU A 671 -17.89 15.82 13.56
CA LEU A 671 -18.76 14.94 12.77
C LEU A 671 -20.22 15.03 13.26
N ALA A 672 -20.44 15.05 14.58
CA ALA A 672 -21.76 15.28 15.17
C ALA A 672 -22.42 16.58 14.66
N ARG A 673 -21.70 17.70 14.68
CA ARG A 673 -22.20 19.02 14.21
C ARG A 673 -22.45 19.06 12.70
N PHE A 674 -21.59 18.39 11.94
CA PHE A 674 -21.76 18.24 10.50
C PHE A 674 -23.02 17.44 10.16
N MET A 675 -23.27 16.33 10.88
CA MET A 675 -24.44 15.49 10.70
C MET A 675 -25.73 16.25 11.02
N VAL A 676 -25.69 17.14 12.01
CA VAL A 676 -26.81 18.05 12.31
C VAL A 676 -27.16 18.96 11.14
N ARG A 677 -26.17 19.49 10.43
CA ARG A 677 -26.41 20.44 9.34
C ARG A 677 -26.73 19.79 8.00
N ALA A 678 -26.27 18.56 7.74
CA ALA A 678 -26.72 17.78 6.58
C ALA A 678 -28.23 17.46 6.62
N CYS A 679 -28.82 17.51 7.82
CA CYS A 679 -30.24 17.30 8.07
C CYS A 679 -31.08 18.58 7.97
N ASN A 680 -30.48 19.77 7.95
CA ASN A 680 -31.21 21.03 7.78
C ASN A 680 -31.37 21.33 6.27
N PRO A 681 -32.59 21.60 5.76
CA PRO A 681 -32.75 21.95 4.36
C PRO A 681 -31.98 23.24 4.09
N LEU A 682 -31.20 23.25 3.01
CA LEU A 682 -30.63 24.46 2.45
C LEU A 682 -31.79 25.45 2.27
N ILE A 683 -31.75 26.57 2.99
CA ILE A 683 -32.72 27.65 2.83
C ILE A 683 -32.64 28.05 1.35
N SER A 684 -33.67 27.69 0.58
CA SER A 684 -33.77 27.81 -0.88
C SER A 684 -33.91 29.25 -1.38
N ASN A 685 -33.54 30.24 -0.56
CA ASN A 685 -33.62 31.64 -0.94
C ASN A 685 -32.28 32.35 -0.67
N PRO A 686 -31.44 32.61 -1.70
CA PRO A 686 -30.13 33.25 -1.53
C PRO A 686 -30.22 34.68 -0.97
N LYS A 687 -31.40 35.29 -0.90
CA LYS A 687 -31.59 36.62 -0.31
C LYS A 687 -31.78 36.62 1.22
N SER A 688 -32.08 35.48 1.86
CA SER A 688 -32.37 35.40 3.31
C SER A 688 -31.33 34.65 4.15
N GLN A 689 -30.13 34.36 3.62
CA GLN A 689 -29.07 33.73 4.42
C GLN A 689 -28.46 34.71 5.44
N PRO A 690 -28.22 34.28 6.70
CA PRO A 690 -27.59 35.11 7.71
C PRO A 690 -26.16 35.49 7.31
N GLN A 691 -25.75 36.74 7.59
CA GLN A 691 -24.36 37.18 7.51
C GLN A 691 -23.50 36.36 8.48
N GLY A 692 -22.26 36.03 8.11
CA GLY A 692 -21.39 35.21 8.94
C GLY A 692 -20.58 34.14 8.21
N CYS A 693 -19.80 33.40 9.00
CA CYS A 693 -19.16 32.15 8.58
C CYS A 693 -20.16 31.01 8.70
N THR A 694 -20.36 30.26 7.63
CA THR A 694 -21.31 29.14 7.53
C THR A 694 -20.67 27.94 6.83
N PHE A 695 -21.33 26.78 6.86
CA PHE A 695 -20.90 25.64 6.07
C PHE A 695 -21.24 25.83 4.59
N CYS A 696 -20.49 25.20 3.69
CA CYS A 696 -20.71 25.32 2.24
C CYS A 696 -21.90 24.49 1.70
N GLY A 697 -22.66 23.78 2.54
CA GLY A 697 -23.78 22.93 2.13
C GLY A 697 -23.40 21.59 1.46
N ASP A 698 -22.21 21.49 0.89
CA ASP A 698 -21.66 20.24 0.35
C ASP A 698 -21.37 19.21 1.46
N ILE A 699 -22.16 18.14 1.49
CA ILE A 699 -22.08 17.04 2.47
C ILE A 699 -20.76 16.26 2.34
N LYS A 700 -20.07 16.35 1.20
CA LYS A 700 -18.77 15.66 1.01
C LYS A 700 -17.58 16.50 1.47
N CYS A 701 -17.81 17.73 1.95
CA CYS A 701 -16.73 18.64 2.27
C CYS A 701 -16.02 18.29 3.59
N SER A 702 -14.82 17.74 3.48
CA SER A 702 -13.96 17.38 4.63
C SER A 702 -13.47 18.57 5.47
N VAL A 703 -13.51 19.79 4.93
CA VAL A 703 -13.10 21.01 5.66
C VAL A 703 -14.24 21.58 6.50
N CYS A 704 -15.50 21.35 6.12
CA CYS A 704 -16.63 21.76 6.94
C CYS A 704 -16.64 21.07 8.32
N PHE A 705 -15.95 19.93 8.48
CA PHE A 705 -15.66 19.32 9.77
C PHE A 705 -14.76 20.15 10.68
N TYR A 706 -14.28 21.31 10.28
CA TYR A 706 -13.48 22.18 11.13
C TYR A 706 -14.08 23.58 11.23
N ILE A 707 -15.06 23.91 10.40
CA ILE A 707 -15.69 25.23 10.40
C ILE A 707 -16.50 25.43 11.67
N GLU A 708 -16.31 26.56 12.33
CA GLU A 708 -17.22 27.09 13.35
C GLU A 708 -18.11 28.12 12.64
N SER A 709 -19.42 27.94 12.74
CA SER A 709 -20.34 28.87 12.12
C SER A 709 -20.88 29.82 13.16
N SER A 710 -20.77 31.10 12.84
CA SER A 710 -21.19 32.21 13.67
C SER A 710 -21.26 33.46 12.81
N SER A 711 -22.11 34.40 13.20
CA SER A 711 -22.11 35.76 12.66
C SER A 711 -21.07 36.65 13.36
N THR A 712 -20.44 36.14 14.42
CA THR A 712 -19.44 36.87 15.21
C THR A 712 -18.24 36.00 15.57
N PHE A 713 -17.11 36.62 15.84
CA PHE A 713 -15.94 35.96 16.42
C PHE A 713 -15.39 36.80 17.57
N LYS A 714 -14.72 36.16 18.52
CA LYS A 714 -14.18 36.79 19.71
C LYS A 714 -12.66 36.68 19.72
N SER A 715 -11.97 37.77 20.07
CA SER A 715 -10.54 37.70 20.41
C SER A 715 -10.38 36.99 21.75
N SER A 716 -9.63 35.89 21.77
CA SER A 716 -9.29 35.19 23.02
C SER A 716 -8.48 36.07 23.97
N ASN A 717 -7.66 36.98 23.42
CA ASN A 717 -6.74 37.80 24.20
C ASN A 717 -7.35 39.13 24.67
N LYS A 718 -8.13 39.80 23.83
CA LYS A 718 -8.76 41.10 24.16
C LYS A 718 -10.19 40.97 24.67
N GLY A 719 -10.83 39.82 24.44
CA GLY A 719 -12.24 39.59 24.78
C GLY A 719 -13.25 40.29 23.86
N THR A 720 -12.80 41.19 22.99
CA THR A 720 -13.62 41.93 22.01
C THR A 720 -14.31 40.98 21.03
N ILE A 721 -15.59 41.25 20.74
CA ILE A 721 -16.42 40.51 19.80
C ILE A 721 -16.58 41.34 18.53
N TYR A 722 -16.34 40.71 17.37
CA TYR A 722 -16.43 41.33 16.05
C TYR A 722 -17.55 40.67 15.25
N ILE A 723 -18.24 41.45 14.43
CA ILE A 723 -19.31 41.00 13.55
C ILE A 723 -18.73 40.72 12.16
N ILE A 724 -19.05 39.54 11.62
CA ILE A 724 -18.69 39.14 10.25
C ILE A 724 -19.76 39.72 9.32
N GLN A 725 -19.36 40.67 8.48
CA GLN A 725 -20.26 41.41 7.59
C GLN A 725 -20.66 40.60 6.35
N ASP A 726 -19.76 39.73 5.89
CA ASP A 726 -19.91 38.97 4.66
C ASP A 726 -20.55 37.60 4.89
N ARG A 727 -20.98 36.97 3.79
CA ARG A 727 -21.44 35.57 3.79
C ARG A 727 -20.30 34.68 3.35
N LEU A 728 -19.71 33.99 4.31
CA LEU A 728 -18.47 33.24 4.13
C LEU A 728 -18.69 31.76 4.40
N ASN A 729 -17.96 30.91 3.68
CA ASN A 729 -17.96 29.47 3.90
C ASN A 729 -16.63 28.85 3.43
N CYS A 730 -16.53 27.52 3.47
CA CYS A 730 -15.27 26.87 3.11
C CYS A 730 -14.87 27.00 1.62
N ALA A 731 -15.79 27.39 0.74
CA ALA A 731 -15.51 27.64 -0.68
C ALA A 731 -15.08 29.08 -0.98
N SER A 732 -15.25 30.01 -0.02
CA SER A 732 -14.87 31.41 -0.18
C SER A 732 -13.38 31.56 -0.50
N LYS A 733 -13.08 32.47 -1.42
CA LYS A 733 -11.74 32.85 -1.91
C LYS A 733 -11.44 34.30 -1.54
N ASN A 734 -10.16 34.66 -1.53
CA ASN A 734 -9.69 36.00 -1.15
C ASN A 734 -10.18 36.37 0.25
N VAL A 735 -9.85 35.53 1.24
CA VAL A 735 -10.40 35.66 2.59
C VAL A 735 -9.32 35.69 3.66
N ILE A 736 -9.65 36.34 4.77
CA ILE A 736 -8.96 36.19 6.05
C ILE A 736 -9.73 35.17 6.89
N TYR A 737 -9.01 34.25 7.54
CA TYR A 737 -9.58 33.24 8.42
C TYR A 737 -8.85 33.20 9.76
N LEU A 738 -9.56 32.68 10.76
CA LEU A 738 -9.14 32.51 12.13
C LEU A 738 -9.14 31.01 12.46
N ILE A 739 -8.03 30.51 12.97
CA ILE A 739 -7.95 29.18 13.58
C ILE A 739 -7.85 29.38 15.10
N THR A 740 -8.74 28.75 15.85
CA THR A 740 -8.75 28.76 17.32
C THR A 740 -8.52 27.35 17.85
N CYS A 741 -7.57 27.20 18.77
CA CYS A 741 -7.39 25.96 19.51
C CYS A 741 -8.46 25.85 20.60
N LYS A 742 -9.30 24.82 20.55
CA LYS A 742 -10.37 24.58 21.53
C LYS A 742 -9.85 24.23 22.92
N LYS A 743 -8.63 23.68 23.03
CA LYS A 743 -8.04 23.25 24.30
C LYS A 743 -7.41 24.41 25.09
N CYS A 744 -6.65 25.29 24.44
CA CYS A 744 -5.94 26.39 25.11
C CYS A 744 -6.43 27.80 24.71
N SER A 745 -7.42 27.90 23.82
CA SER A 745 -7.96 29.15 23.26
C SER A 745 -6.97 30.01 22.45
N ALA A 746 -5.75 29.53 22.17
CA ALA A 746 -4.79 30.25 21.32
C ALA A 746 -5.32 30.41 19.88
N GLN A 747 -5.06 31.57 19.29
CA GLN A 747 -5.60 31.97 17.98
C GLN A 747 -4.51 32.21 16.94
N TYR A 748 -4.80 31.85 15.68
CA TYR A 748 -3.99 32.09 14.49
C TYR A 748 -4.83 32.79 13.43
N VAL A 749 -4.32 33.88 12.87
CA VAL A 749 -4.90 34.56 11.70
C VAL A 749 -4.13 34.15 10.46
N GLY A 750 -4.84 33.84 9.37
CA GLY A 750 -4.21 33.58 8.08
C GLY A 750 -4.99 34.15 6.92
N GLN A 751 -4.33 34.32 5.78
CA GLN A 751 -4.95 34.67 4.51
C GLN A 751 -4.87 33.56 3.46
N THR A 752 -5.74 33.66 2.45
CA THR A 752 -5.65 32.87 1.22
C THR A 752 -6.36 33.56 0.05
N THR A 753 -5.72 33.55 -1.12
CA THR A 753 -6.37 33.89 -2.41
C THR A 753 -7.11 32.68 -3.01
N GLN A 754 -6.68 31.47 -2.68
CA GLN A 754 -7.38 30.23 -3.02
C GLN A 754 -8.58 30.00 -2.08
N SER A 755 -9.43 29.01 -2.38
CA SER A 755 -10.53 28.67 -1.47
C SER A 755 -9.99 28.22 -0.12
N ILE A 756 -10.65 28.62 0.96
CA ILE A 756 -10.24 28.21 2.31
C ILE A 756 -10.25 26.68 2.46
N ARG A 757 -11.10 25.95 1.72
CA ARG A 757 -11.07 24.49 1.61
C ARG A 757 -9.68 24.00 1.21
N ARG A 758 -9.11 24.54 0.14
CA ARG A 758 -7.78 24.13 -0.35
C ARG A 758 -6.68 24.53 0.64
N ARG A 759 -6.73 25.76 1.17
CA ARG A 759 -5.75 26.25 2.15
C ARG A 759 -5.77 25.45 3.45
N PHE A 760 -6.95 25.10 3.93
CA PHE A 760 -7.08 24.37 5.19
C PHE A 760 -6.72 22.89 5.05
N VAL A 761 -6.97 22.27 3.90
CA VAL A 761 -6.41 20.94 3.59
C VAL A 761 -4.89 20.96 3.65
N TYR A 762 -4.25 22.03 3.15
CA TYR A 762 -2.82 22.21 3.30
C TYR A 762 -2.42 22.33 4.78
N HIS A 763 -3.10 23.15 5.59
CA HIS A 763 -2.86 23.22 7.05
C HIS A 763 -3.00 21.86 7.74
N LEU A 764 -4.06 21.11 7.46
CA LEU A 764 -4.26 19.76 8.00
C LEU A 764 -3.13 18.82 7.60
N SER A 765 -2.68 18.91 6.34
CA SER A 765 -1.48 18.21 5.90
C SER A 765 -0.32 18.64 6.78
N THR A 766 0.03 19.93 6.86
CA THR A 766 1.16 20.44 7.65
C THR A 766 1.14 20.01 9.12
N ILE A 767 -0.04 19.90 9.74
CA ILE A 767 -0.17 19.45 11.14
C ILE A 767 0.02 17.94 11.25
N LYS A 768 -0.62 17.12 10.41
CA LYS A 768 -0.36 15.66 10.37
C LYS A 768 1.11 15.36 10.11
N CYS A 769 1.69 16.24 9.32
CA CYS A 769 3.06 16.31 8.92
C CYS A 769 4.00 16.92 9.97
N LYS A 770 3.52 17.33 11.15
CA LYS A 770 4.40 17.90 12.19
C LYS A 770 5.35 19.02 11.71
N LYS A 771 4.89 19.86 10.77
CA LYS A 771 5.78 20.84 10.16
C LYS A 771 6.44 21.81 11.16
N ASP A 772 7.61 22.37 10.90
CA ASP A 772 8.33 23.30 11.79
C ASP A 772 7.67 24.70 11.82
N LEU A 773 6.41 24.76 11.40
CA LEU A 773 5.54 25.91 11.36
C LEU A 773 4.83 26.10 12.70
N ALA A 774 4.38 27.32 12.96
CA ALA A 774 3.81 27.69 14.25
C ALA A 774 2.53 26.91 14.61
N LEU A 775 1.65 26.64 13.63
CA LEU A 775 0.41 25.88 13.80
C LEU A 775 0.67 24.39 14.11
N PRO A 776 1.43 23.64 13.28
CA PRO A 776 1.77 22.25 13.59
C PRO A 776 2.56 22.06 14.89
N LYS A 777 3.53 22.94 15.21
CA LYS A 777 4.25 22.90 16.51
C LYS A 777 3.28 22.89 17.68
N HIS A 778 2.21 23.67 17.60
CA HIS A 778 1.19 23.72 18.63
C HIS A 778 0.37 22.43 18.72
N TYR A 779 -0.20 21.99 17.59
CA TYR A 779 -1.12 20.86 17.55
C TYR A 779 -0.45 19.48 17.62
N ASN A 780 0.88 19.40 17.59
CA ASN A 780 1.66 18.17 17.80
C ASN A 780 2.34 18.09 19.17
N THR A 781 2.05 19.01 20.08
CA THR A 781 2.41 18.82 21.49
C THR A 781 1.63 17.66 22.09
N ALA A 782 2.15 17.01 23.15
CA ALA A 782 1.54 15.81 23.76
C ALA A 782 0.08 16.02 24.20
N ASP A 783 -0.32 17.26 24.44
CA ASP A 783 -1.65 17.63 24.88
C ASP A 783 -2.60 18.07 23.76
N HIS A 784 -2.16 18.23 22.51
CA HIS A 784 -3.00 18.76 21.44
C HIS A 784 -3.12 17.80 20.27
N SER A 785 -4.19 17.98 19.48
CA SER A 785 -4.47 17.16 18.32
C SER A 785 -5.25 17.94 17.26
N LEU A 786 -5.44 17.35 16.08
CA LEU A 786 -6.30 17.91 15.03
C LEU A 786 -7.76 18.14 15.50
N GLN A 787 -8.21 17.39 16.51
CA GLN A 787 -9.57 17.49 17.03
C GLN A 787 -9.82 18.82 17.75
N ASP A 788 -8.75 19.48 18.22
CA ASP A 788 -8.78 20.74 18.93
C ASP A 788 -8.87 21.95 17.98
N ILE A 789 -8.87 21.75 16.67
CA ILE A 789 -8.91 22.85 15.69
C ILE A 789 -10.36 23.33 15.48
N SER A 790 -10.54 24.65 15.53
CA SER A 790 -11.73 25.37 15.07
C SER A 790 -11.32 26.39 14.01
N LEU A 791 -11.99 26.40 12.86
CA LEU A 791 -11.72 27.28 11.72
C LEU A 791 -12.91 28.22 11.51
N MET A 792 -12.67 29.50 11.34
CA MET A 792 -13.71 30.46 10.98
C MET A 792 -13.19 31.39 9.88
N VAL A 793 -13.99 31.65 8.86
CA VAL A 793 -13.67 32.67 7.85
C VAL A 793 -14.23 33.99 8.36
N ILE A 794 -13.40 35.03 8.48
CA ILE A 794 -13.76 36.24 9.24
C ILE A 794 -13.93 37.49 8.36
N GLU A 795 -13.33 37.52 7.16
CA GLU A 795 -13.47 38.64 6.22
C GLU A 795 -13.25 38.17 4.78
N GLN A 796 -14.02 38.71 3.82
CA GLN A 796 -13.70 38.61 2.40
C GLN A 796 -13.09 39.91 1.87
N VAL A 797 -11.94 39.76 1.23
CA VAL A 797 -11.16 40.87 0.68
C VAL A 797 -11.50 41.02 -0.80
N THR A 798 -12.05 42.18 -1.17
CA THR A 798 -12.48 42.48 -2.55
C THR A 798 -11.31 42.74 -3.50
N ASN A 799 -10.21 43.31 -2.99
CA ASN A 799 -9.00 43.58 -3.78
C ASN A 799 -7.85 42.70 -3.28
N GLU A 800 -7.42 41.72 -4.09
CA GLU A 800 -6.36 40.77 -3.76
C GLU A 800 -5.05 41.44 -3.32
N SER A 801 -4.71 42.61 -3.89
CA SER A 801 -3.50 43.36 -3.52
C SER A 801 -3.50 43.87 -2.07
N SER A 802 -4.66 43.93 -1.41
CA SER A 802 -4.82 44.38 -0.02
C SER A 802 -4.83 43.25 1.01
N ILE A 803 -4.81 41.98 0.57
CA ILE A 803 -5.03 40.82 1.45
C ILE A 803 -3.97 40.71 2.56
N LEU A 804 -2.71 41.04 2.23
CA LEU A 804 -1.60 41.03 3.20
C LEU A 804 -1.78 42.11 4.28
N GLN A 805 -2.23 43.30 3.89
CA GLN A 805 -2.49 44.40 4.83
C GLN A 805 -3.64 44.05 5.78
N ARG A 806 -4.68 43.38 5.27
CA ARG A 806 -5.82 42.91 6.09
C ARG A 806 -5.41 41.79 7.06
N GLU A 807 -4.55 40.86 6.62
CA GLU A 807 -3.99 39.84 7.51
C GLU A 807 -3.20 40.47 8.66
N GLN A 808 -2.29 41.40 8.37
CA GLN A 808 -1.51 42.11 9.38
C GLN A 808 -2.39 42.91 10.35
N TYR A 809 -3.44 43.56 9.84
CA TYR A 809 -4.43 44.23 10.68
C TYR A 809 -5.05 43.26 11.68
N TRP A 810 -5.55 42.10 11.24
CA TRP A 810 -6.20 41.14 12.14
C TRP A 810 -5.24 40.45 13.09
N ILE A 811 -3.99 40.20 12.69
CA ILE A 811 -2.94 39.68 13.59
C ILE A 811 -2.72 40.64 14.76
N SER A 812 -2.59 41.94 14.48
CA SER A 812 -2.44 42.99 15.49
C SER A 812 -3.72 43.17 16.31
N GLU A 813 -4.86 43.21 15.65
CA GLU A 813 -6.14 43.49 16.28
C GLU A 813 -6.59 42.38 17.22
N LEU A 814 -6.32 41.11 16.89
CA LEU A 814 -6.63 39.97 17.74
C LEU A 814 -5.49 39.58 18.69
N ASN A 815 -4.33 40.24 18.58
CA ASN A 815 -3.11 39.94 19.31
C ASN A 815 -2.70 38.46 19.17
N THR A 816 -2.59 37.96 17.93
CA THR A 816 -2.28 36.55 17.67
C THR A 816 -0.79 36.25 17.51
N LEU A 817 0.09 37.22 17.68
CA LEU A 817 1.54 36.98 17.69
C LEU A 817 1.96 36.20 18.94
N LYS A 818 2.97 35.33 18.80
CA LYS A 818 3.60 34.69 19.95
C LYS A 818 4.17 35.74 20.92
N PRO A 819 4.02 35.55 22.25
CA PRO A 819 3.50 34.35 22.92
C PRO A 819 1.98 34.30 23.09
N SER A 820 1.25 35.39 22.83
CA SER A 820 -0.19 35.49 23.09
C SER A 820 -1.06 34.74 22.08
N GLY A 821 -0.54 34.40 20.91
CA GLY A 821 -1.21 33.55 19.92
C GLY A 821 -0.23 32.68 19.13
N LEU A 822 -0.68 32.23 17.96
CA LEU A 822 0.00 31.23 17.15
C LEU A 822 0.73 31.82 15.92
N ASN A 823 0.54 33.09 15.58
CA ASN A 823 1.29 33.75 14.49
C ASN A 823 2.74 34.02 14.93
N CYS A 824 3.68 33.84 14.01
CA CYS A 824 5.07 34.28 14.18
C CYS A 824 5.33 35.52 13.31
N ILE A 825 6.28 36.35 13.72
CA ILE A 825 6.87 37.35 12.83
C ILE A 825 7.73 36.58 11.83
N ASN A 826 7.37 36.64 10.55
CA ASN A 826 8.20 36.09 9.47
C ASN A 826 9.34 37.05 9.13
#